data_AF-A0A7X0HIW8-F1
#
_entry.id   AF-A0A7X0HIW8-F1
#
_cell.length_a   1.000
_cell.length_b   1.000
_cell.length_c   1.000
_cell.angle_alpha   90.00
_cell.angle_beta   90.00
_cell.angle_gamma   90.00
#
_symmetry.space_group_name_H-M   'P 1'
#
loop_
_entity.id
_entity.type
_entity.pdbx_description
1 polymer ?
#
loop_
_entity_poly.entity_id
_entity_poly.type
_entity_poly.pdbx_seq_one_letter_code
_entity_poly.pdbx_strand_id
1 'polypeptide(L)'
;MATTTPTGVRGGHAKHGAHPAPAPDSAAPMTHRQIMEALAGLLLGMFVAMLSSTIVSNALPEIIRDLDGTQSAYTWVVTAAMLSMAVTTPIWGKMADLFSKKLLVQISLVIFVIGSALAGLSQNTGTLIAFRVLQGIGTGGLVALSQIVIAAMIPPRERGRYSGYIGATFAVATVGGPLLGGVITDTSWLGWRWCFYVGVPFAAFALIILQKTLHLPVVKRKVRIDWLGAFFLAASASLLMIWVTLAGDNYDWISWQTYAMVGGSIVLAALFIVVETKAAEPLIPLRFFRNRTIALTAAASLFVGVAMFGSTVFLSQYFQLARDKSPTMSGVMTIPMIAGLFLSSTISGAVITKTGRWKGFLVGGGVGLVAGLGLLSTIAYDTDYWQVAIYMAVLGLGLGMMMQNLVLASQNQVKPQDLGSASSLITFTRTLGGTLGVSALGAVLSTRITHYVEDGLEKAHIQLPPGSAASGNSIPDMDKLPAPLRTVMESAYGDGVADLFLYAAPIALLGLIMVVFVKEVALKTTHDGDIPATVATGAPAATPVEAAAGGMGTATAETFEDRTREEQTMPLPATPPTGRTLHGTVRTAEGTSVRGAAVTLISLAGRQLGRSVAQPDGRYAVDAPSAGSYVLIASADGFQPQASTVTVGDEPMAYDILLSGTSGLSGAVRSAADGTGVPDAMVIVTDVRGDVLATGTSGRNGDFAFGELVPGPVTVAVNAAGFRPMALPVEIGGTGITRVEAVLQAGALVQGTVRAGTARRPLPDARVTLVDAAGNVVATSTTGEDGAYAFTDLDTGEYTVIATGYPPVAGNLTVAGRGVDAHDIELAHPGE
;
A
#
# COMPACT_ATOMS: atom_id res chain seq x y z
N MET A 1 -44.53 -70.68 10.83
CA MET A 1 -43.09 -70.46 10.62
C MET A 1 -42.88 -68.96 10.52
N ALA A 2 -42.12 -68.23 11.32
CA ALA A 2 -41.45 -68.36 12.62
C ALA A 2 -41.16 -66.86 12.96
N THR A 3 -41.78 -66.27 14.00
CA THR A 3 -41.13 -65.85 15.28
C THR A 3 -39.74 -65.19 15.07
N THR A 4 -39.43 -63.96 15.52
CA THR A 4 -39.58 -63.39 16.88
C THR A 4 -39.43 -61.85 16.92
N THR A 5 -40.21 -61.21 17.79
CA THR A 5 -39.99 -59.89 18.45
C THR A 5 -38.96 -60.04 19.62
N PRO A 6 -38.81 -59.11 20.59
CA PRO A 6 -38.06 -57.83 20.57
C PRO A 6 -37.12 -57.66 21.81
N THR A 7 -36.36 -56.57 21.91
CA THR A 7 -35.88 -55.98 23.19
C THR A 7 -35.65 -54.48 22.95
N GLY A 8 -35.96 -53.53 23.83
CA GLY A 8 -36.37 -53.56 25.22
C GLY A 8 -36.03 -52.18 25.81
N VAL A 9 -37.06 -51.46 26.23
CA VAL A 9 -37.08 -50.10 26.80
C VAL A 9 -36.38 -50.03 28.17
N ARG A 10 -35.71 -48.91 28.46
CA ARG A 10 -35.57 -48.20 29.78
C ARG A 10 -34.68 -46.97 29.51
N GLY A 11 -35.00 -45.72 29.80
CA GLY A 11 -35.98 -45.08 30.66
C GLY A 11 -35.26 -43.98 31.46
N GLY A 12 -35.78 -42.75 31.50
CA GLY A 12 -35.38 -41.76 32.51
C GLY A 12 -35.18 -40.30 32.06
N HIS A 13 -36.23 -39.51 32.23
CA HIS A 13 -36.34 -38.04 32.33
C HIS A 13 -35.07 -37.19 32.54
N ALA A 14 -34.98 -36.04 31.84
CA ALA A 14 -35.11 -34.70 32.47
C ALA A 14 -34.97 -33.53 31.46
N LYS A 15 -35.98 -32.65 31.48
CA LYS A 15 -35.99 -31.18 31.29
C LYS A 15 -34.76 -30.50 30.66
N HIS A 16 -34.96 -29.80 29.54
CA HIS A 16 -34.73 -28.33 29.40
C HIS A 16 -35.22 -27.84 28.03
N GLY A 17 -35.95 -26.72 28.02
CA GLY A 17 -36.40 -26.06 26.80
C GLY A 17 -35.20 -25.56 26.00
N ALA A 18 -35.15 -25.93 24.73
CA ALA A 18 -34.20 -25.35 23.79
C ALA A 18 -34.74 -23.99 23.34
N HIS A 19 -34.16 -22.91 23.90
CA HIS A 19 -34.20 -21.60 23.25
C HIS A 19 -33.65 -21.72 21.82
N PRO A 20 -34.29 -21.12 20.81
CA PRO A 20 -33.67 -20.94 19.51
C PRO A 20 -32.39 -20.12 19.72
N ALA A 21 -31.26 -20.63 19.23
CA ALA A 21 -29.99 -19.92 19.27
C ALA A 21 -30.14 -18.55 18.56
N PRO A 22 -29.59 -17.46 19.12
CA PRO A 22 -29.62 -16.16 18.46
C PRO A 22 -28.89 -16.25 17.11
N ALA A 23 -29.47 -15.65 16.08
CA ALA A 23 -28.82 -15.44 14.80
C ALA A 23 -27.48 -14.73 15.01
N PRO A 24 -26.42 -15.08 14.26
CA PRO A 24 -25.11 -14.49 14.46
C PRO A 24 -25.20 -12.97 14.24
N ASP A 25 -24.85 -12.21 15.29
CA ASP A 25 -24.74 -10.76 15.29
C ASP A 25 -24.12 -10.29 13.97
N SER A 26 -24.88 -9.51 13.20
CA SER A 26 -24.33 -8.66 12.15
C SER A 26 -23.43 -7.63 12.83
N ALA A 27 -22.17 -8.00 13.03
CA ALA A 27 -21.18 -7.19 13.73
C ALA A 27 -21.16 -5.79 13.13
N ALA A 28 -21.53 -4.80 13.94
CA ALA A 28 -21.48 -3.40 13.55
C ALA A 28 -20.06 -3.06 13.03
N PRO A 29 -19.92 -2.27 11.95
CA PRO A 29 -18.62 -1.87 11.46
C PRO A 29 -17.83 -1.18 12.58
N MET A 30 -16.57 -1.60 12.77
CA MET A 30 -15.71 -1.10 13.84
C MET A 30 -15.60 0.43 13.77
N THR A 31 -15.75 1.10 14.91
CA THR A 31 -15.57 2.56 15.00
C THR A 31 -14.11 2.94 14.70
N HIS A 32 -13.86 4.16 14.24
CA HIS A 32 -12.50 4.64 13.94
C HIS A 32 -11.53 4.44 15.11
N ARG A 33 -12.00 4.66 16.35
CA ARG A 33 -11.22 4.40 17.57
C ARG A 33 -10.84 2.92 17.71
N GLN A 34 -11.78 2.00 17.52
CA GLN A 34 -11.51 0.56 17.57
C GLN A 34 -10.56 0.13 16.45
N ILE A 35 -10.67 0.73 15.25
CA ILE A 35 -9.73 0.48 14.15
C ILE A 35 -8.31 0.92 14.56
N MET A 36 -8.16 2.09 15.19
CA MET A 36 -6.83 2.59 15.60
C MET A 36 -6.21 1.72 16.69
N GLU A 37 -7.02 1.29 17.67
CA GLU A 37 -6.57 0.42 18.76
C GLU A 37 -6.11 -0.96 18.23
N ALA A 38 -6.88 -1.57 17.32
CA ALA A 38 -6.48 -2.82 16.69
C ALA A 38 -5.27 -2.64 15.75
N LEU A 39 -5.23 -1.55 14.98
CA LEU A 39 -4.10 -1.21 14.11
C LEU A 39 -2.81 -1.04 14.92
N ALA A 40 -2.86 -0.43 16.10
CA ALA A 40 -1.70 -0.30 16.98
C ALA A 40 -1.14 -1.68 17.39
N GLY A 41 -2.02 -2.63 17.73
CA GLY A 41 -1.61 -4.01 18.02
C GLY A 41 -0.98 -4.73 16.82
N LEU A 42 -1.54 -4.54 15.62
CA LEU A 42 -1.01 -5.09 14.36
C LEU A 42 0.35 -4.49 14.00
N LEU A 43 0.47 -3.16 14.06
CA LEU A 43 1.72 -2.45 13.81
C LEU A 43 2.79 -2.84 14.83
N LEU A 44 2.42 -3.05 16.10
CA LEU A 44 3.36 -3.53 17.11
C LEU A 44 3.85 -4.96 16.83
N GLY A 45 2.95 -5.87 16.44
CA GLY A 45 3.34 -7.22 16.03
C GLY A 45 4.25 -7.21 14.79
N MET A 46 3.93 -6.38 13.81
CA MET A 46 4.75 -6.20 12.60
C MET A 46 6.10 -5.54 12.92
N PHE A 47 6.14 -4.55 13.81
CA PHE A 47 7.37 -3.92 14.28
C PHE A 47 8.33 -4.96 14.85
N VAL A 48 7.85 -5.82 15.74
CA VAL A 48 8.67 -6.85 16.38
C VAL A 48 9.16 -7.88 15.36
N ALA A 49 8.30 -8.29 14.42
CA ALA A 49 8.67 -9.21 13.35
C ALA A 49 9.80 -8.65 12.48
N MET A 50 9.66 -7.38 12.06
CA MET A 50 10.66 -6.68 11.25
C MET A 50 11.95 -6.43 12.03
N LEU A 51 11.86 -5.98 13.28
CA LEU A 51 13.00 -5.74 14.15
C LEU A 51 13.83 -7.02 14.33
N SER A 52 13.17 -8.15 14.60
CA SER A 52 13.80 -9.47 14.76
C SER A 52 14.57 -9.94 13.54
N SER A 53 14.14 -9.55 12.33
CA SER A 53 14.84 -9.91 11.10
C SER A 53 16.21 -9.21 10.94
N THR A 54 16.37 -8.04 11.56
CA THR A 54 17.56 -7.19 11.42
C THR A 54 18.43 -7.10 12.67
N ILE A 55 17.86 -7.29 13.87
CA ILE A 55 18.54 -7.07 15.15
C ILE A 55 19.73 -8.02 15.37
N VAL A 56 19.65 -9.23 14.83
CA VAL A 56 20.66 -10.27 15.01
C VAL A 56 21.93 -9.98 14.21
N SER A 57 21.85 -9.19 13.12
CA SER A 57 22.96 -9.00 12.17
C SER A 57 24.22 -8.42 12.81
N ASN A 58 24.07 -7.53 13.81
CA ASN A 58 25.21 -6.94 14.52
C ASN A 58 25.67 -7.78 15.70
N ALA A 59 24.79 -8.57 16.28
CA ALA A 59 25.14 -9.51 17.34
C ALA A 59 25.84 -10.77 16.79
N LEU A 60 25.72 -11.03 15.49
CA LEU A 60 26.07 -12.31 14.89
C LEU A 60 27.54 -12.74 15.05
N PRO A 61 28.55 -11.86 14.92
CA PRO A 61 29.93 -12.25 15.21
C PRO A 61 30.11 -12.76 16.64
N GLU A 62 29.53 -12.05 17.62
CA GLU A 62 29.57 -12.41 19.05
C GLU A 62 28.79 -13.72 19.32
N ILE A 63 27.61 -13.89 18.70
CA ILE A 63 26.79 -15.12 18.83
C ILE A 63 27.57 -16.34 18.37
N ILE A 64 28.17 -16.26 17.18
CA ILE A 64 28.88 -17.40 16.59
C ILE A 64 30.15 -17.70 17.39
N ARG A 65 30.82 -16.68 17.92
CA ARG A 65 31.97 -16.85 18.82
C ARG A 65 31.58 -17.51 20.15
N ASP A 66 30.51 -17.04 20.81
CA ASP A 66 30.04 -17.57 22.11
C ASP A 66 29.48 -19.00 22.02
N LEU A 67 29.07 -19.43 20.82
CA LEU A 67 28.53 -20.77 20.56
C LEU A 67 29.52 -21.68 19.82
N ASP A 68 30.81 -21.30 19.74
CA ASP A 68 31.88 -22.03 19.04
C ASP A 68 31.50 -22.44 17.61
N GLY A 69 30.86 -21.52 16.89
CA GLY A 69 30.32 -21.73 15.55
C GLY A 69 31.29 -21.43 14.40
N THR A 70 30.93 -21.93 13.22
CA THR A 70 31.69 -21.71 11.97
C THR A 70 31.12 -20.57 11.13
N GLN A 71 31.85 -20.14 10.11
CA GLN A 71 31.36 -19.20 9.09
C GLN A 71 30.09 -19.71 8.37
N SER A 72 29.97 -21.04 8.18
CA SER A 72 28.74 -21.67 7.69
C SER A 72 27.57 -21.41 8.66
N ALA A 73 27.79 -21.59 9.97
CA ALA A 73 26.77 -21.34 11.00
C ALA A 73 26.34 -19.87 11.07
N TYR A 74 27.29 -18.92 10.91
CA TYR A 74 27.00 -17.48 10.80
C TYR A 74 25.92 -17.22 9.75
N THR A 75 26.13 -17.77 8.56
CA THR A 75 25.20 -17.64 7.45
C THR A 75 23.85 -18.30 7.74
N TRP A 76 23.86 -19.53 8.28
CA TRP A 76 22.64 -20.28 8.59
C TRP A 76 21.70 -19.60 9.58
N VAL A 77 22.22 -18.90 10.60
CA VAL A 77 21.39 -18.21 11.60
C VAL A 77 20.48 -17.15 10.97
N VAL A 78 20.95 -16.51 9.89
CA VAL A 78 20.19 -15.51 9.14
C VAL A 78 19.31 -16.21 8.09
N THR A 79 19.90 -17.08 7.27
CA THR A 79 19.23 -17.65 6.10
C THR A 79 18.12 -18.63 6.48
N ALA A 80 18.26 -19.39 7.56
CA ALA A 80 17.22 -20.31 8.02
C ALA A 80 15.92 -19.59 8.42
N ALA A 81 16.04 -18.45 9.13
CA ALA A 81 14.88 -17.64 9.49
C ALA A 81 14.22 -16.99 8.26
N MET A 82 15.03 -16.46 7.33
CA MET A 82 14.52 -15.86 6.09
C MET A 82 13.84 -16.88 5.18
N LEU A 83 14.41 -18.09 5.05
CA LEU A 83 13.81 -19.18 4.29
C LEU A 83 12.47 -19.60 4.88
N SER A 84 12.46 -19.87 6.19
CA SER A 84 11.25 -20.27 6.91
C SER A 84 10.15 -19.22 6.76
N MET A 85 10.50 -17.95 6.91
CA MET A 85 9.59 -16.82 6.65
C MET A 85 9.09 -16.82 5.20
N ALA A 86 9.98 -16.94 4.20
CA ALA A 86 9.63 -16.89 2.78
C ALA A 86 8.64 -17.99 2.39
N VAL A 87 8.89 -19.22 2.84
CA VAL A 87 8.08 -20.39 2.54
C VAL A 87 6.72 -20.34 3.23
N THR A 88 6.65 -19.86 4.48
CA THR A 88 5.41 -19.88 5.26
C THR A 88 4.49 -18.68 4.99
N THR A 89 5.04 -17.54 4.54
CA THR A 89 4.25 -16.32 4.24
C THR A 89 3.03 -16.58 3.34
N PRO A 90 3.16 -17.26 2.18
CA PRO A 90 2.01 -17.57 1.33
C PRO A 90 1.00 -18.53 1.99
N ILE A 91 1.50 -19.49 2.78
CA ILE A 91 0.68 -20.48 3.48
C ILE A 91 -0.23 -19.78 4.48
N TRP A 92 0.32 -18.87 5.30
CA TRP A 92 -0.46 -18.03 6.21
C TRP A 92 -1.52 -17.21 5.48
N GLY A 93 -1.17 -16.65 4.32
CA GLY A 93 -2.10 -15.89 3.50
C GLY A 93 -3.33 -16.70 3.08
N LYS A 94 -3.13 -17.93 2.59
CA LYS A 94 -4.23 -18.84 2.24
C LYS A 94 -5.01 -19.34 3.44
N MET A 95 -4.36 -19.59 4.58
CA MET A 95 -5.07 -19.96 5.81
C MET A 95 -6.04 -18.86 6.26
N ALA A 96 -5.73 -17.58 5.98
CA ALA A 96 -6.58 -16.44 6.35
C ALA A 96 -7.92 -16.36 5.60
N ASP A 97 -8.07 -17.14 4.52
CA ASP A 97 -9.33 -17.29 3.79
C ASP A 97 -10.26 -18.32 4.44
N LEU A 98 -9.71 -19.29 5.18
CA LEU A 98 -10.45 -20.38 5.83
C LEU A 98 -10.72 -20.17 7.31
N PHE A 99 -9.75 -19.58 8.01
CA PHE A 99 -9.78 -19.44 9.46
C PHE A 99 -10.01 -17.98 9.88
N SER A 100 -10.34 -17.79 11.15
CA SER A 100 -10.42 -16.45 11.74
C SER A 100 -9.07 -15.76 11.64
N LYS A 101 -9.05 -14.59 10.99
CA LYS A 101 -7.84 -13.77 10.84
C LYS A 101 -7.24 -13.38 12.21
N LYS A 102 -8.09 -13.12 13.21
CA LYS A 102 -7.67 -12.87 14.59
C LYS A 102 -6.89 -14.04 15.16
N LEU A 103 -7.44 -15.25 15.05
CA LEU A 103 -6.82 -16.46 15.58
C LEU A 103 -5.46 -16.72 14.92
N LEU A 104 -5.38 -16.57 13.60
CA LEU A 104 -4.12 -16.78 12.88
C LEU A 104 -3.04 -15.78 13.30
N VAL A 105 -3.39 -14.48 13.44
CA VAL A 105 -2.42 -13.47 13.89
C VAL A 105 -1.90 -13.84 15.29
N GLN A 106 -2.79 -14.27 16.19
CA GLN A 106 -2.41 -14.70 17.54
C GLN A 106 -1.51 -15.94 17.54
N ILE A 107 -1.84 -16.96 16.74
CA ILE A 107 -1.00 -18.15 16.60
C ILE A 107 0.39 -17.75 16.07
N SER A 108 0.45 -16.87 15.05
CA SER A 108 1.73 -16.41 14.51
C SER A 108 2.57 -15.62 15.54
N LEU A 109 1.94 -14.78 16.36
CA LEU A 109 2.58 -14.09 17.49
C LEU A 109 3.11 -15.07 18.53
N VAL A 110 2.32 -16.08 18.91
CA VAL A 110 2.73 -17.10 19.90
C VAL A 110 3.92 -17.91 19.37
N ILE A 111 3.86 -18.38 18.12
CA ILE A 111 4.98 -19.09 17.49
C ILE A 111 6.23 -18.21 17.47
N PHE A 112 6.09 -16.94 17.09
CA PHE A 112 7.19 -15.99 17.10
C PHE A 112 7.78 -15.83 18.51
N VAL A 113 6.96 -15.60 19.53
CA VAL A 113 7.39 -15.41 20.92
C VAL A 113 8.12 -16.65 21.44
N ILE A 114 7.57 -17.85 21.21
CA ILE A 114 8.20 -19.10 21.62
C ILE A 114 9.53 -19.29 20.89
N GLY A 115 9.57 -19.09 19.57
CA GLY A 115 10.80 -19.18 18.78
C GLY A 115 11.87 -18.19 19.25
N SER A 116 11.47 -16.95 19.57
CA SER A 116 12.37 -15.92 20.09
C SER A 116 12.91 -16.28 21.47
N ALA A 117 12.04 -16.71 22.39
CA ALA A 117 12.46 -17.11 23.73
C ALA A 117 13.41 -18.32 23.71
N LEU A 118 13.10 -19.33 22.88
CA LEU A 118 13.95 -20.50 22.72
C LEU A 118 15.30 -20.16 22.06
N ALA A 119 15.32 -19.26 21.06
CA ALA A 119 16.56 -18.80 20.43
C ALA A 119 17.51 -18.14 21.44
N GLY A 120 16.99 -17.33 22.38
CA GLY A 120 17.79 -16.74 23.46
C GLY A 120 18.32 -17.76 24.48
N LEU A 121 17.71 -18.94 24.57
CA LEU A 121 18.14 -20.04 25.44
C LEU A 121 19.13 -21.01 24.77
N SER A 122 19.46 -20.77 23.49
CA SER A 122 20.35 -21.64 22.72
C SER A 122 21.74 -21.75 23.34
N GLN A 123 22.28 -22.97 23.26
CA GLN A 123 23.59 -23.36 23.82
C GLN A 123 24.57 -23.82 22.75
N ASN A 124 24.12 -23.95 21.50
CA ASN A 124 24.94 -24.26 20.34
C ASN A 124 24.27 -23.73 19.07
N THR A 125 25.06 -23.57 18.01
CA THR A 125 24.60 -23.02 16.73
C THR A 125 23.46 -23.83 16.10
N GLY A 126 23.48 -25.16 16.19
CA GLY A 126 22.41 -26.02 15.65
C GLY A 126 21.04 -25.75 16.30
N THR A 127 20.99 -25.69 17.64
CA THR A 127 19.76 -25.33 18.37
C THR A 127 19.29 -23.91 18.06
N LEU A 128 20.22 -22.96 17.94
CA LEU A 128 19.89 -21.59 17.54
C LEU A 128 19.25 -21.56 16.15
N ILE A 129 19.84 -22.24 15.16
CA ILE A 129 19.32 -22.34 13.79
C ILE A 129 17.90 -22.95 13.79
N ALA A 130 17.68 -24.02 14.56
CA ALA A 130 16.35 -24.65 14.67
C ALA A 130 15.30 -23.69 15.25
N PHE A 131 15.64 -22.93 16.29
CA PHE A 131 14.74 -21.94 16.86
C PHE A 131 14.55 -20.72 15.95
N ARG A 132 15.54 -20.36 15.13
CA ARG A 132 15.42 -19.36 14.07
C ARG A 132 14.45 -19.79 12.98
N VAL A 133 14.43 -21.09 12.61
CA VAL A 133 13.39 -21.64 11.72
C VAL A 133 12.02 -21.45 12.34
N LEU A 134 11.83 -21.87 13.60
CA LEU A 134 10.55 -21.74 14.32
C LEU A 134 10.09 -20.27 14.40
N GLN A 135 11.00 -19.36 14.74
CA GLN A 135 10.74 -17.93 14.76
C GLN A 135 10.35 -17.40 13.37
N GLY A 136 11.03 -17.83 12.31
CA GLY A 136 10.73 -17.48 10.92
C GLY A 136 9.31 -17.86 10.48
N ILE A 137 8.78 -18.99 10.96
CA ILE A 137 7.38 -19.40 10.72
C ILE A 137 6.41 -18.35 11.27
N GLY A 138 6.66 -17.88 12.50
CA GLY A 138 5.87 -16.83 13.14
C GLY A 138 5.99 -15.49 12.41
N THR A 139 7.22 -15.08 12.08
CA THR A 139 7.50 -13.84 11.33
C THR A 139 6.77 -13.82 9.97
N GLY A 140 6.77 -14.92 9.23
CA GLY A 140 6.05 -15.03 7.96
C GLY A 140 4.54 -14.83 8.11
N GLY A 141 3.97 -15.33 9.20
CA GLY A 141 2.57 -15.12 9.53
C GLY A 141 2.25 -13.67 9.90
N LEU A 142 3.10 -13.04 10.71
CA LEU A 142 2.92 -11.64 11.10
C LEU A 142 2.96 -10.71 9.88
N VAL A 143 3.90 -10.92 8.96
CA VAL A 143 4.00 -10.13 7.73
C VAL A 143 2.77 -10.31 6.84
N ALA A 144 2.36 -11.56 6.56
CA ALA A 144 1.23 -11.85 5.70
C ALA A 144 -0.11 -11.39 6.30
N LEU A 145 -0.39 -11.81 7.53
CA LEU A 145 -1.69 -11.64 8.17
C LEU A 145 -1.95 -10.19 8.56
N SER A 146 -0.91 -9.41 8.86
CA SER A 146 -1.08 -7.98 9.17
C SER A 146 -1.66 -7.22 7.98
N GLN A 147 -1.14 -7.46 6.78
CA GLN A 147 -1.67 -6.86 5.55
C GLN A 147 -3.12 -7.30 5.27
N ILE A 148 -3.41 -8.58 5.49
CA ILE A 148 -4.75 -9.15 5.28
C ILE A 148 -5.78 -8.58 6.26
N VAL A 149 -5.41 -8.46 7.54
CA VAL A 149 -6.30 -7.90 8.57
C VAL A 149 -6.57 -6.42 8.31
N ILE A 150 -5.54 -5.65 7.94
CA ILE A 150 -5.70 -4.25 7.58
C ILE A 150 -6.64 -4.09 6.38
N ALA A 151 -6.47 -4.92 5.35
CA ALA A 151 -7.37 -4.93 4.21
C ALA A 151 -8.82 -5.28 4.59
N ALA A 152 -9.03 -6.13 5.59
CA ALA A 152 -10.36 -6.51 6.07
C ALA A 152 -11.02 -5.44 6.96
N MET A 153 -10.25 -4.64 7.69
CA MET A 153 -10.77 -3.62 8.60
C MET A 153 -10.93 -2.25 7.95
N ILE A 154 -10.14 -1.94 6.91
CA ILE A 154 -9.99 -0.58 6.40
C ILE A 154 -10.57 -0.46 4.99
N PRO A 155 -11.53 0.47 4.76
CA PRO A 155 -12.08 0.74 3.44
C PRO A 155 -10.98 1.08 2.41
N PRO A 156 -11.08 0.61 1.15
CA PRO A 156 -10.05 0.83 0.13
C PRO A 156 -9.57 2.27 -0.01
N ARG A 157 -10.49 3.24 0.10
CA ARG A 157 -10.21 4.69 -0.02
C ARG A 157 -9.29 5.23 1.08
N GLU A 158 -9.29 4.62 2.26
CA GLU A 158 -8.45 5.08 3.38
C GLU A 158 -7.12 4.31 3.49
N ARG A 159 -6.97 3.18 2.78
CA ARG A 159 -5.79 2.30 2.91
C ARG A 159 -4.48 2.99 2.61
N GLY A 160 -4.47 4.00 1.73
CA GLY A 160 -3.27 4.80 1.44
C GLY A 160 -2.70 5.48 2.69
N ARG A 161 -3.57 6.11 3.50
CA ARG A 161 -3.17 6.77 4.77
C ARG A 161 -2.60 5.76 5.76
N TYR A 162 -3.25 4.60 5.91
CA TYR A 162 -2.80 3.59 6.88
C TYR A 162 -1.57 2.80 6.42
N SER A 163 -1.38 2.66 5.10
CA SER A 163 -0.14 2.12 4.53
C SER A 163 1.06 2.99 4.88
N GLY A 164 0.87 4.29 5.10
CA GLY A 164 1.88 5.19 5.66
C GLY A 164 2.39 4.75 7.03
N TYR A 165 1.51 4.32 7.93
CA TYR A 165 1.92 3.80 9.25
C TYR A 165 2.69 2.47 9.14
N ILE A 166 2.28 1.59 8.22
CA ILE A 166 3.02 0.34 7.94
C ILE A 166 4.43 0.67 7.45
N GLY A 167 4.55 1.59 6.48
CA GLY A 167 5.82 2.04 5.94
C GLY A 167 6.72 2.68 7.01
N ALA A 168 6.13 3.50 7.89
CA ALA A 168 6.84 4.10 9.02
C ALA A 168 7.34 3.04 10.02
N THR A 169 6.49 2.09 10.40
CA THR A 169 6.86 0.96 11.27
C THR A 169 7.98 0.13 10.67
N PHE A 170 7.89 -0.16 9.36
CA PHE A 170 8.93 -0.88 8.63
C PHE A 170 10.26 -0.10 8.64
N ALA A 171 10.23 1.21 8.37
CA ALA A 171 11.42 2.06 8.37
C ALA A 171 12.06 2.11 9.76
N VAL A 172 11.28 2.36 10.81
CA VAL A 172 11.76 2.40 12.20
C VAL A 172 12.33 1.05 12.63
N ALA A 173 11.68 -0.06 12.29
CA ALA A 173 12.20 -1.40 12.61
C ALA A 173 13.51 -1.70 11.87
N THR A 174 13.60 -1.33 10.59
CA THR A 174 14.80 -1.57 9.75
C THR A 174 15.99 -0.75 10.24
N VAL A 175 15.79 0.54 10.59
CA VAL A 175 16.83 1.41 11.15
C VAL A 175 17.18 0.99 12.58
N GLY A 176 16.15 0.70 13.39
CA GLY A 176 16.28 0.38 14.80
C GLY A 176 16.93 -0.97 15.05
N GLY A 177 16.79 -1.93 14.14
CA GLY A 177 17.35 -3.28 14.28
C GLY A 177 18.86 -3.29 14.55
N PRO A 178 19.71 -2.83 13.61
CA PRO A 178 21.16 -2.82 13.80
C PRO A 178 21.60 -1.98 15.02
N LEU A 179 20.94 -0.85 15.27
CA LEU A 179 21.27 0.02 16.40
C LEU A 179 20.94 -0.61 17.75
N LEU A 180 19.71 -1.10 17.93
CA LEU A 180 19.28 -1.78 19.15
C LEU A 180 20.06 -3.08 19.37
N GLY A 181 20.29 -3.85 18.30
CA GLY A 181 21.06 -5.08 18.36
C GLY A 181 22.50 -4.83 18.81
N GLY A 182 23.14 -3.80 18.26
CA GLY A 182 24.48 -3.38 18.68
C GLY A 182 24.55 -2.98 20.15
N VAL A 183 23.66 -2.06 20.59
CA VAL A 183 23.64 -1.59 21.99
C VAL A 183 23.37 -2.73 22.97
N ILE A 184 22.42 -3.62 22.66
CA ILE A 184 22.10 -4.78 23.50
C ILE A 184 23.29 -5.71 23.61
N THR A 185 24.01 -5.94 22.51
CA THR A 185 25.18 -6.83 22.47
C THR A 185 26.36 -6.24 23.25
N ASP A 186 26.64 -4.94 23.08
CA ASP A 186 27.74 -4.25 23.78
C ASP A 186 27.49 -4.07 25.28
N THR A 187 26.22 -4.14 25.71
CA THR A 187 25.87 -3.99 27.11
C THR A 187 26.18 -5.26 27.88
N SER A 188 27.22 -5.21 28.72
CA SER A 188 27.79 -6.36 29.44
C SER A 188 26.82 -7.20 30.28
N TRP A 189 25.75 -6.61 30.81
CA TRP A 189 24.73 -7.33 31.61
C TRP A 189 23.56 -7.89 30.79
N LEU A 190 23.39 -7.43 29.53
CA LEU A 190 22.41 -7.96 28.59
C LEU A 190 23.06 -9.09 27.77
N GLY A 191 24.08 -8.74 26.97
CA GLY A 191 24.68 -9.64 25.99
C GLY A 191 23.73 -10.01 24.84
N TRP A 192 24.25 -10.76 23.87
CA TRP A 192 23.55 -11.07 22.61
C TRP A 192 22.21 -11.81 22.78
N ARG A 193 22.04 -12.58 23.86
CA ARG A 193 20.80 -13.36 24.11
C ARG A 193 19.57 -12.45 24.20
N TRP A 194 19.73 -11.23 24.70
CA TRP A 194 18.64 -10.25 24.78
C TRP A 194 18.20 -9.69 23.42
N CYS A 195 18.98 -9.84 22.35
CA CYS A 195 18.52 -9.55 21.00
C CYS A 195 17.32 -10.43 20.61
N PHE A 196 17.18 -11.61 21.23
CA PHE A 196 16.02 -12.49 21.08
C PHE A 196 14.92 -12.21 22.11
N TYR A 197 15.25 -11.75 23.31
CA TYR A 197 14.23 -11.46 24.33
C TYR A 197 13.56 -10.10 24.16
N VAL A 198 14.24 -9.10 23.60
CA VAL A 198 13.73 -7.71 23.54
C VAL A 198 12.40 -7.59 22.81
N GLY A 199 12.16 -8.40 21.77
CA GLY A 199 10.90 -8.41 21.02
C GLY A 199 9.73 -9.09 21.75
N VAL A 200 10.02 -10.00 22.67
CA VAL A 200 9.00 -10.80 23.39
C VAL A 200 7.99 -9.95 24.16
N PRO A 201 8.38 -8.96 25.00
CA PRO A 201 7.41 -8.14 25.72
C PRO A 201 6.50 -7.36 24.77
N PHE A 202 7.04 -6.77 23.70
CA PHE A 202 6.24 -6.07 22.70
C PHE A 202 5.27 -6.99 21.97
N ALA A 203 5.68 -8.21 21.61
CA ALA A 203 4.81 -9.20 21.01
C ALA A 203 3.71 -9.68 21.98
N ALA A 204 4.02 -9.82 23.28
CA ALA A 204 3.03 -10.12 24.30
C ALA A 204 2.02 -8.98 24.47
N PHE A 205 2.48 -7.71 24.48
CA PHE A 205 1.60 -6.55 24.48
C PHE A 205 0.72 -6.50 23.22
N ALA A 206 1.29 -6.76 22.04
CA ALA A 206 0.53 -6.85 20.80
C ALA A 206 -0.56 -7.94 20.90
N LEU A 207 -0.24 -9.10 21.46
CA LEU A 207 -1.19 -10.19 21.67
C LEU A 207 -2.34 -9.76 22.59
N ILE A 208 -2.04 -9.09 23.70
CA ILE A 208 -3.05 -8.58 24.64
C ILE A 208 -3.95 -7.53 23.97
N ILE A 209 -3.36 -6.57 23.25
CA ILE A 209 -4.09 -5.52 22.54
C ILE A 209 -5.01 -6.17 21.50
N LEU A 210 -4.48 -7.05 20.65
CA LEU A 210 -5.26 -7.70 19.59
C LEU A 210 -6.34 -8.63 20.15
N GLN A 211 -6.09 -9.30 21.28
CA GLN A 211 -7.13 -10.10 21.94
C GLN A 211 -8.32 -9.23 22.35
N LYS A 212 -8.07 -8.03 22.86
CA LYS A 212 -9.13 -7.10 23.34
C LYS A 212 -9.78 -6.26 22.25
N THR A 213 -9.05 -5.93 21.18
CA THR A 213 -9.49 -4.88 20.23
C THR A 213 -9.89 -5.43 18.87
N LEU A 214 -9.25 -6.52 18.43
CA LEU A 214 -9.51 -7.09 17.10
C LEU A 214 -10.80 -7.93 17.14
N HIS A 215 -11.88 -7.36 16.63
CA HIS A 215 -13.16 -8.02 16.45
C HIS A 215 -13.52 -8.01 14.97
N LEU A 216 -13.24 -9.13 14.30
CA LEU A 216 -13.51 -9.29 12.89
C LEU A 216 -14.66 -10.28 12.69
N PRO A 217 -15.68 -9.93 11.87
CA PRO A 217 -16.71 -10.89 11.48
C PRO A 217 -16.06 -12.06 10.72
N VAL A 218 -16.35 -13.28 11.16
CA VAL A 218 -15.78 -14.50 10.57
C VAL A 218 -16.59 -14.87 9.34
N VAL A 219 -16.26 -14.27 8.19
CA VAL A 219 -16.83 -14.66 6.90
C VAL A 219 -16.08 -15.89 6.39
N LYS A 220 -16.64 -17.09 6.61
CA LYS A 220 -16.09 -18.34 6.10
C LYS A 220 -16.40 -18.47 4.61
N ARG A 221 -15.40 -18.30 3.75
CA ARG A 221 -15.53 -18.61 2.31
C ARG A 221 -15.15 -20.07 2.07
N LYS A 222 -15.88 -20.78 1.20
CA LYS A 222 -15.49 -22.13 0.73
C LYS A 222 -14.32 -21.98 -0.26
N VAL A 223 -13.10 -21.92 0.26
CA VAL A 223 -11.85 -21.89 -0.49
C VAL A 223 -11.16 -23.26 -0.39
N ARG A 224 -10.47 -23.73 -1.44
CA ARG A 224 -9.63 -24.94 -1.40
C ARG A 224 -8.16 -24.54 -1.41
N ILE A 225 -7.42 -24.89 -0.36
CA ILE A 225 -5.97 -24.63 -0.30
C ILE A 225 -5.22 -25.66 -1.15
N ASP A 226 -4.30 -25.17 -1.97
CA ASP A 226 -3.31 -26.01 -2.65
C ASP A 226 -2.16 -26.39 -1.70
N TRP A 227 -2.44 -27.36 -0.82
CA TRP A 227 -1.44 -27.88 0.11
C TRP A 227 -0.29 -28.58 -0.61
N LEU A 228 -0.57 -29.17 -1.77
CA LEU A 228 0.40 -29.92 -2.54
C LEU A 228 1.38 -28.96 -3.23
N GLY A 229 0.88 -27.87 -3.80
CA GLY A 229 1.69 -26.78 -4.34
C GLY A 229 2.54 -26.10 -3.27
N ALA A 230 1.94 -25.78 -2.12
CA ALA A 230 2.68 -25.23 -0.98
C ALA A 230 3.82 -26.16 -0.51
N PHE A 231 3.56 -27.47 -0.43
CA PHE A 231 4.58 -28.47 -0.06
C PHE A 231 5.72 -28.53 -1.09
N PHE A 232 5.43 -28.62 -2.39
CA PHE A 232 6.47 -28.71 -3.41
C PHE A 232 7.30 -27.43 -3.52
N LEU A 233 6.68 -26.26 -3.36
CA LEU A 233 7.39 -24.97 -3.29
C LEU A 233 8.35 -24.96 -2.09
N ALA A 234 7.85 -25.31 -0.90
CA ALA A 234 8.64 -25.39 0.32
C ALA A 234 9.81 -26.36 0.19
N ALA A 235 9.54 -27.56 -0.31
CA ALA A 235 10.53 -28.62 -0.47
C ALA A 235 11.60 -28.25 -1.50
N SER A 236 11.21 -27.68 -2.65
CA SER A 236 12.15 -27.25 -3.69
C SER A 236 13.10 -26.15 -3.17
N ALA A 237 12.55 -25.09 -2.57
CA ALA A 237 13.35 -23.99 -2.04
C ALA A 237 14.27 -24.46 -0.89
N SER A 238 13.78 -25.34 -0.02
CA SER A 238 14.56 -25.88 1.09
C SER A 238 15.70 -26.78 0.62
N LEU A 239 15.43 -27.67 -0.34
CA LEU A 239 16.45 -28.57 -0.88
C LEU A 239 17.55 -27.80 -1.61
N LEU A 240 17.18 -26.77 -2.38
CA LEU A 240 18.15 -25.89 -3.03
C LEU A 240 19.00 -25.13 -1.98
N MET A 241 18.40 -24.69 -0.87
CA MET A 241 19.15 -24.03 0.20
C MET A 241 20.11 -24.97 0.91
N ILE A 242 19.66 -26.17 1.25
CA ILE A 242 20.51 -27.22 1.84
C ILE A 242 21.70 -27.50 0.92
N TRP A 243 21.48 -27.48 -0.40
CA TRP A 243 22.56 -27.62 -1.37
C TRP A 243 23.59 -26.49 -1.29
N VAL A 244 23.17 -25.24 -1.54
CA VAL A 244 24.09 -24.08 -1.55
C VAL A 244 24.88 -23.97 -0.26
N THR A 245 24.27 -24.38 0.86
CA THR A 245 24.86 -24.16 2.18
C THR A 245 25.76 -25.31 2.66
N LEU A 246 25.66 -26.52 2.10
CA LEU A 246 26.56 -27.64 2.42
C LEU A 246 27.65 -27.83 1.37
N ALA A 247 27.45 -27.31 0.16
CA ALA A 247 28.44 -27.32 -0.91
C ALA A 247 29.68 -26.50 -0.55
N GLY A 248 30.87 -27.07 -0.75
CA GLY A 248 32.15 -26.49 -0.37
C GLY A 248 32.61 -26.79 1.06
N ASP A 249 31.75 -27.38 1.91
CA ASP A 249 32.07 -27.72 3.31
C ASP A 249 31.94 -29.24 3.54
N ASN A 250 30.73 -29.80 3.37
CA ASN A 250 30.48 -31.24 3.55
C ASN A 250 30.71 -32.07 2.28
N TYR A 251 30.67 -31.42 1.11
CA TYR A 251 30.91 -32.04 -0.19
C TYR A 251 31.30 -30.98 -1.22
N ASP A 252 31.98 -31.41 -2.29
CA ASP A 252 32.42 -30.51 -3.35
C ASP A 252 31.25 -29.92 -4.14
N TRP A 253 31.45 -28.71 -4.66
CA TRP A 253 30.50 -28.03 -5.54
C TRP A 253 30.09 -28.89 -6.74
N ILE A 254 31.03 -29.67 -7.31
CA ILE A 254 30.75 -30.64 -8.37
C ILE A 254 30.82 -32.05 -7.77
N SER A 255 29.68 -32.54 -7.29
CA SER A 255 29.58 -33.85 -6.64
C SER A 255 28.23 -34.51 -6.95
N TRP A 256 28.12 -35.81 -6.68
CA TRP A 256 26.85 -36.52 -6.87
C TRP A 256 25.75 -35.96 -5.95
N GLN A 257 26.11 -35.47 -4.76
CA GLN A 257 25.21 -34.78 -3.83
C GLN A 257 24.67 -33.49 -4.45
N THR A 258 25.53 -32.68 -5.09
CA THR A 258 25.10 -31.52 -5.87
C THR A 258 24.09 -31.91 -6.94
N TYR A 259 24.40 -32.91 -7.76
CA TYR A 259 23.49 -33.34 -8.82
C TYR A 259 22.16 -33.87 -8.26
N ALA A 260 22.19 -34.60 -7.14
CA ALA A 260 20.99 -35.12 -6.48
C ALA A 260 20.12 -34.00 -5.88
N MET A 261 20.72 -33.03 -5.18
CA MET A 261 19.97 -31.95 -4.54
C MET A 261 19.49 -30.88 -5.52
N VAL A 262 20.36 -30.45 -6.44
CA VAL A 262 19.98 -29.51 -7.51
C VAL A 262 18.97 -30.16 -8.44
N GLY A 263 19.24 -31.37 -8.93
CA GLY A 263 18.30 -32.13 -9.76
C GLY A 263 16.97 -32.38 -9.03
N GLY A 264 17.03 -32.79 -7.76
CA GLY A 264 15.85 -32.95 -6.91
C GLY A 264 15.06 -31.64 -6.74
N SER A 265 15.73 -30.50 -6.53
CA SER A 265 15.07 -29.20 -6.39
C SER A 265 14.37 -28.76 -7.68
N ILE A 266 14.98 -29.04 -8.84
CA ILE A 266 14.41 -28.81 -10.18
C ILE A 266 13.19 -29.70 -10.40
N VAL A 267 13.28 -30.99 -10.04
CA VAL A 267 12.15 -31.92 -10.13
C VAL A 267 11.00 -31.47 -9.24
N LEU A 268 11.28 -31.08 -7.98
CA LEU A 268 10.26 -30.55 -7.07
C LEU A 268 9.65 -29.24 -7.57
N ALA A 269 10.44 -28.35 -8.18
CA ALA A 269 9.94 -27.14 -8.81
C ALA A 269 9.05 -27.45 -10.03
N ALA A 270 9.42 -28.45 -10.84
CA ALA A 270 8.61 -28.90 -11.98
C ALA A 270 7.29 -29.52 -11.50
N LEU A 271 7.32 -30.33 -10.44
CA LEU A 271 6.12 -30.87 -9.79
C LEU A 271 5.25 -29.76 -9.23
N PHE A 272 5.84 -28.76 -8.57
CA PHE A 272 5.12 -27.55 -8.14
C PHE A 272 4.39 -26.91 -9.31
N ILE A 273 5.07 -26.64 -10.43
CA ILE A 273 4.44 -26.05 -11.63
C ILE A 273 3.28 -26.91 -12.12
N VAL A 274 3.44 -28.23 -12.24
CA VAL A 274 2.38 -29.14 -12.71
C VAL A 274 1.17 -29.11 -11.77
N VAL A 275 1.39 -29.12 -10.46
CA VAL A 275 0.32 -29.06 -9.45
C VAL A 275 -0.40 -27.72 -9.52
N GLU A 276 0.36 -26.63 -9.59
CA GLU A 276 -0.13 -25.27 -9.64
C GLU A 276 -1.00 -25.01 -10.90
N THR A 277 -0.66 -25.62 -12.04
CA THR A 277 -1.52 -25.54 -13.25
C THR A 277 -2.88 -26.21 -13.10
N LYS A 278 -3.00 -27.19 -12.20
CA LYS A 278 -4.24 -27.96 -11.96
C LYS A 278 -5.01 -27.47 -10.74
N ALA A 279 -4.39 -26.67 -9.88
CA ALA A 279 -5.01 -26.14 -8.68
C ALA A 279 -6.18 -25.21 -9.03
N ALA A 280 -7.31 -25.38 -8.34
CA ALA A 280 -8.48 -24.51 -8.51
C ALA A 280 -8.19 -23.08 -8.03
N GLU A 281 -7.34 -22.94 -7.01
CA GLU A 281 -6.91 -21.66 -6.45
C GLU A 281 -5.39 -21.63 -6.23
N PRO A 282 -4.61 -21.40 -7.31
CA PRO A 282 -3.15 -21.39 -7.24
C PRO A 282 -2.63 -20.34 -6.25
N LEU A 283 -1.55 -20.70 -5.54
CA LEU A 283 -0.74 -19.84 -4.69
C LEU A 283 -0.01 -18.75 -5.50
N ILE A 284 0.59 -19.13 -6.62
CA ILE A 284 1.26 -18.27 -7.61
C ILE A 284 0.60 -18.54 -8.97
N PRO A 285 -0.36 -17.72 -9.40
CA PRO A 285 -1.01 -17.89 -10.69
C PRO A 285 0.01 -17.85 -11.83
N LEU A 286 0.34 -19.00 -12.43
CA LEU A 286 1.36 -19.12 -13.48
C LEU A 286 1.09 -18.23 -14.70
N ARG A 287 -0.18 -17.82 -14.89
CA ARG A 287 -0.59 -16.81 -15.86
C ARG A 287 0.17 -15.48 -15.71
N PHE A 288 0.63 -15.13 -14.52
CA PHE A 288 1.43 -13.91 -14.28
C PHE A 288 2.74 -13.92 -15.04
N PHE A 289 3.39 -15.08 -15.18
CA PHE A 289 4.64 -15.19 -15.95
C PHE A 289 4.44 -15.04 -17.47
N ARG A 290 3.20 -15.08 -17.98
CA ARG A 290 2.90 -14.68 -19.37
C ARG A 290 3.00 -13.17 -19.57
N ASN A 291 2.78 -12.38 -18.52
CA ASN A 291 3.04 -10.95 -18.57
C ASN A 291 4.54 -10.70 -18.35
N ARG A 292 5.21 -10.29 -19.43
CA ARG A 292 6.66 -10.03 -19.43
C ARG A 292 7.10 -9.03 -18.35
N THR A 293 6.24 -8.07 -18.00
CA THR A 293 6.55 -7.09 -16.93
C THR A 293 6.61 -7.76 -15.57
N ILE A 294 5.61 -8.59 -15.23
CA ILE A 294 5.56 -9.31 -13.95
C ILE A 294 6.71 -10.31 -13.85
N ALA A 295 7.00 -11.03 -14.93
CA ALA A 295 8.12 -11.98 -14.97
C ALA A 295 9.48 -11.28 -14.76
N LEU A 296 9.72 -10.16 -15.46
CA LEU A 296 10.98 -9.41 -15.35
C LEU A 296 11.12 -8.71 -13.99
N THR A 297 10.03 -8.16 -13.43
CA THR A 297 10.10 -7.53 -12.10
C THR A 297 10.29 -8.56 -11.00
N ALA A 298 9.69 -9.74 -11.09
CA ALA A 298 9.93 -10.86 -10.18
C ALA A 298 11.39 -11.34 -10.27
N ALA A 299 11.93 -11.51 -11.47
CA ALA A 299 13.33 -11.88 -11.68
C ALA A 299 14.30 -10.79 -11.15
N ALA A 300 14.04 -9.52 -11.43
CA ALA A 300 14.84 -8.41 -10.89
C ALA A 300 14.79 -8.36 -9.36
N SER A 301 13.63 -8.63 -8.76
CA SER A 301 13.43 -8.64 -7.30
C SER A 301 14.31 -9.67 -6.59
N LEU A 302 14.54 -10.82 -7.23
CA LEU A 302 15.45 -11.86 -6.74
C LEU A 302 16.88 -11.30 -6.57
N PHE A 303 17.39 -10.57 -7.56
CA PHE A 303 18.73 -9.97 -7.51
C PHE A 303 18.84 -8.81 -6.51
N VAL A 304 17.78 -7.99 -6.38
CA VAL A 304 17.68 -6.99 -5.31
C VAL A 304 17.79 -7.65 -3.94
N GLY A 305 17.18 -8.83 -3.77
CA GLY A 305 17.30 -9.64 -2.56
C GLY A 305 18.74 -9.97 -2.21
N VAL A 306 19.51 -10.50 -3.18
CA VAL A 306 20.93 -10.83 -3.01
C VAL A 306 21.72 -9.62 -2.49
N ALA A 307 21.58 -8.47 -3.18
CA ALA A 307 22.30 -7.26 -2.83
C ALA A 307 21.89 -6.71 -1.45
N MET A 308 20.59 -6.67 -1.15
CA MET A 308 20.07 -6.11 0.10
C MET A 308 20.52 -6.89 1.33
N PHE A 309 20.26 -8.19 1.34
CA PHE A 309 20.54 -9.02 2.51
C PHE A 309 22.02 -9.35 2.61
N GLY A 310 22.70 -9.62 1.47
CA GLY A 310 24.15 -9.80 1.43
C GLY A 310 24.89 -8.60 2.01
N SER A 311 24.59 -7.40 1.52
CA SER A 311 25.32 -6.21 1.99
C SER A 311 25.07 -5.89 3.45
N THR A 312 23.84 -6.03 3.93
CA THR A 312 23.52 -5.75 5.35
C THR A 312 24.26 -6.71 6.30
N VAL A 313 24.34 -7.99 5.94
CA VAL A 313 25.02 -9.01 6.74
C VAL A 313 26.54 -8.81 6.72
N PHE A 314 27.14 -8.68 5.53
CA PHE A 314 28.60 -8.64 5.41
C PHE A 314 29.22 -7.27 5.72
N LEU A 315 28.49 -6.15 5.60
CA LEU A 315 28.96 -4.85 6.12
C LEU A 315 29.11 -4.86 7.63
N SER A 316 28.18 -5.51 8.34
CA SER A 316 28.30 -5.69 9.80
C SER A 316 29.58 -6.46 10.14
N GLN A 317 29.85 -7.54 9.41
CA GLN A 317 31.05 -8.36 9.58
C GLN A 317 32.33 -7.57 9.25
N TYR A 318 32.34 -6.76 8.19
CA TYR A 318 33.45 -5.88 7.83
C TYR A 318 33.77 -4.86 8.94
N PHE A 319 32.77 -4.13 9.45
CA PHE A 319 33.04 -3.14 10.49
C PHE A 319 33.55 -3.77 11.79
N GLN A 320 33.06 -4.97 12.14
CA GLN A 320 33.45 -5.61 13.39
C GLN A 320 34.80 -6.36 13.27
N LEU A 321 34.98 -7.16 12.22
CA LEU A 321 36.15 -8.03 12.08
C LEU A 321 37.30 -7.40 11.28
N ALA A 322 37.03 -6.51 10.33
CA ALA A 322 38.09 -5.83 9.57
C ALA A 322 38.46 -4.46 10.14
N ARG A 323 37.50 -3.74 10.75
CA ARG A 323 37.69 -2.36 11.25
C ARG A 323 37.77 -2.22 12.77
N ASP A 324 37.72 -3.34 13.48
CA ASP A 324 37.77 -3.40 14.95
C ASP A 324 36.78 -2.43 15.60
N LYS A 325 35.51 -2.50 15.17
CA LYS A 325 34.42 -1.69 15.73
C LYS A 325 33.49 -2.56 16.55
N SER A 326 33.00 -2.00 17.65
CA SER A 326 31.98 -2.67 18.45
C SER A 326 30.68 -2.89 17.64
N PRO A 327 29.86 -3.90 17.98
CA PRO A 327 28.50 -4.07 17.46
C PRO A 327 27.65 -2.77 17.41
N THR A 328 27.70 -1.92 18.43
CA THR A 328 27.01 -0.61 18.41
C THR A 328 27.54 0.29 17.31
N MET A 329 28.86 0.44 17.22
CA MET A 329 29.48 1.31 16.23
C MET A 329 29.29 0.78 14.80
N SER A 330 29.30 -0.54 14.60
CA SER A 330 28.94 -1.16 13.32
C SER A 330 27.52 -0.77 12.89
N GLY A 331 26.54 -0.83 13.80
CA GLY A 331 25.18 -0.35 13.55
C GLY A 331 25.13 1.13 13.17
N VAL A 332 25.80 2.00 13.92
CA VAL A 332 25.88 3.44 13.64
C VAL A 332 26.52 3.72 12.29
N MET A 333 27.57 2.98 11.93
CA MET A 333 28.29 3.14 10.68
C MET A 333 27.49 2.72 9.45
N THR A 334 26.45 1.89 9.60
CA THR A 334 25.56 1.51 8.48
C THR A 334 24.44 2.51 8.18
N ILE A 335 24.29 3.57 8.99
CA ILE A 335 23.26 4.61 8.80
C ILE A 335 23.22 5.21 7.39
N PRO A 336 24.35 5.52 6.71
CA PRO A 336 24.33 6.08 5.36
C PRO A 336 23.57 5.21 4.34
N MET A 337 23.71 3.89 4.42
CA MET A 337 22.96 2.95 3.56
C MET A 337 21.46 3.05 3.80
N ILE A 338 21.06 3.05 5.08
CA ILE A 338 19.66 3.09 5.49
C ILE A 338 19.04 4.44 5.14
N ALA A 339 19.79 5.53 5.33
CA ALA A 339 19.38 6.89 4.94
C ALA A 339 19.19 7.00 3.42
N GLY A 340 20.12 6.46 2.62
CA GLY A 340 19.98 6.39 1.16
C GLY A 340 18.74 5.62 0.72
N LEU A 341 18.50 4.45 1.33
CA LEU A 341 17.31 3.62 1.10
C LEU A 341 16.02 4.38 1.40
N PHE A 342 15.94 5.04 2.56
CA PHE A 342 14.76 5.75 3.00
C PHE A 342 14.49 7.01 2.15
N LEU A 343 15.53 7.81 1.89
CA LEU A 343 15.43 9.05 1.13
C LEU A 343 14.99 8.78 -0.32
N SER A 344 15.64 7.82 -0.98
CA SER A 344 15.30 7.47 -2.36
C SER A 344 13.91 6.86 -2.52
N SER A 345 13.49 5.97 -1.61
CA SER A 345 12.14 5.38 -1.66
C SER A 345 11.05 6.43 -1.46
N THR A 346 11.25 7.37 -0.54
CA THR A 346 10.33 8.47 -0.27
C THR A 346 10.23 9.45 -1.45
N ILE A 347 11.39 9.91 -1.96
CA ILE A 347 11.43 10.85 -3.09
C ILE A 347 10.90 10.21 -4.37
N SER A 348 11.36 9.01 -4.71
CA SER A 348 10.91 8.32 -5.93
C SER A 348 9.42 8.04 -5.86
N GLY A 349 8.88 7.55 -4.74
CA GLY A 349 7.45 7.35 -4.56
C GLY A 349 6.63 8.64 -4.76
N ALA A 350 7.06 9.76 -4.16
CA ALA A 350 6.39 11.04 -4.30
C ALA A 350 6.42 11.58 -5.75
N VAL A 351 7.57 11.49 -6.43
CA VAL A 351 7.70 11.93 -7.82
C VAL A 351 6.93 11.03 -8.78
N ILE A 352 6.97 9.72 -8.58
CA ILE A 352 6.20 8.75 -9.37
C ILE A 352 4.70 9.01 -9.23
N THR A 353 4.23 9.28 -8.01
CA THR A 353 2.83 9.61 -7.76
C THR A 353 2.39 10.88 -8.49
N LYS A 354 3.26 11.90 -8.55
CA LYS A 354 2.98 13.16 -9.26
C LYS A 354 3.09 13.06 -10.78
N THR A 355 4.06 12.31 -11.28
CA THR A 355 4.42 12.29 -12.72
C THR A 355 3.86 11.10 -13.48
N GLY A 356 3.45 10.04 -12.78
CA GLY A 356 3.05 8.75 -13.36
C GLY A 356 4.20 7.95 -13.98
N ARG A 357 5.44 8.46 -13.94
CA ARG A 357 6.63 7.87 -14.59
C ARG A 357 7.50 7.16 -13.58
N TRP A 358 7.60 5.83 -13.67
CA TRP A 358 8.29 4.97 -12.70
C TRP A 358 9.50 4.24 -13.28
N LYS A 359 9.57 4.03 -14.60
CA LYS A 359 10.66 3.25 -15.20
C LYS A 359 12.03 3.91 -15.00
N GLY A 360 12.09 5.24 -15.09
CA GLY A 360 13.34 5.99 -14.89
C GLY A 360 13.95 5.76 -13.51
N PHE A 361 13.13 5.78 -12.46
CA PHE A 361 13.58 5.47 -11.09
C PHE A 361 14.02 4.02 -10.95
N LEU A 362 13.33 3.08 -11.59
CA LEU A 362 13.71 1.69 -11.51
C LEU A 362 15.07 1.40 -12.17
N VAL A 363 15.31 2.00 -13.35
CA VAL A 363 16.61 1.90 -14.05
C VAL A 363 17.70 2.63 -13.27
N GLY A 364 17.44 3.86 -12.81
CA GLY A 364 18.39 4.62 -11.97
C GLY A 364 18.74 3.88 -10.68
N GLY A 365 17.76 3.24 -10.06
CA GLY A 365 17.94 2.37 -8.90
C GLY A 365 18.84 1.17 -9.20
N GLY A 366 18.63 0.50 -10.34
CA GLY A 366 19.49 -0.61 -10.76
C GLY A 366 20.93 -0.19 -11.05
N VAL A 367 21.14 0.99 -11.66
CA VAL A 367 22.48 1.57 -11.85
C VAL A 367 23.13 1.87 -10.49
N GLY A 368 22.39 2.51 -9.58
CA GLY A 368 22.86 2.80 -8.22
C GLY A 368 23.20 1.54 -7.43
N LEU A 369 22.45 0.46 -7.61
CA LEU A 369 22.71 -0.83 -6.97
C LEU A 369 24.03 -1.44 -7.46
N VAL A 370 24.25 -1.50 -8.78
CA VAL A 370 25.48 -2.03 -9.38
C VAL A 370 26.68 -1.15 -9.02
N ALA A 371 26.52 0.17 -9.11
CA ALA A 371 27.57 1.12 -8.75
C ALA A 371 27.93 1.04 -7.26
N GLY A 372 26.94 0.95 -6.37
CA GLY A 372 27.16 0.81 -4.93
C GLY A 372 27.94 -0.46 -4.58
N LEU A 373 27.57 -1.61 -5.17
CA LEU A 373 28.31 -2.85 -4.99
C LEU A 373 29.72 -2.78 -5.60
N GLY A 374 29.88 -2.22 -6.81
CA GLY A 374 31.19 -2.08 -7.45
C GLY A 374 32.11 -1.07 -6.75
N LEU A 375 31.56 -0.07 -6.06
CA LEU A 375 32.34 0.82 -5.21
C LEU A 375 32.71 0.13 -3.88
N LEU A 376 31.77 -0.60 -3.28
CA LEU A 376 32.05 -1.39 -2.08
C LEU A 376 33.04 -2.52 -2.33
N SER A 377 33.22 -2.98 -3.57
CA SER A 377 34.25 -3.97 -3.90
C SER A 377 35.67 -3.44 -3.89
N THR A 378 35.87 -2.14 -3.71
CA THR A 378 37.21 -1.53 -3.61
C THR A 378 37.60 -1.21 -2.16
N ILE A 379 36.79 -1.63 -1.19
CA ILE A 379 37.11 -1.38 0.22
C ILE A 379 38.22 -2.31 0.69
N ALA A 380 39.03 -1.82 1.60
CA ALA A 380 40.03 -2.57 2.35
C ALA A 380 39.90 -2.23 3.84
N TYR A 381 40.54 -3.00 4.71
CA TYR A 381 40.43 -2.83 6.17
C TYR A 381 40.87 -1.44 6.68
N ASP A 382 41.65 -0.69 5.91
CA ASP A 382 42.14 0.65 6.25
C ASP A 382 41.39 1.79 5.56
N THR A 383 40.42 1.49 4.69
CA THR A 383 39.67 2.49 3.91
C THR A 383 38.96 3.50 4.82
N ASP A 384 39.06 4.77 4.45
CA ASP A 384 38.45 5.87 5.17
C ASP A 384 36.93 5.73 5.22
N TYR A 385 36.35 5.93 6.41
CA TYR A 385 34.91 5.73 6.61
C TYR A 385 34.05 6.61 5.71
N TRP A 386 34.47 7.85 5.42
CA TRP A 386 33.68 8.74 4.56
C TRP A 386 33.49 8.18 3.14
N GLN A 387 34.48 7.44 2.61
CA GLN A 387 34.39 6.77 1.32
C GLN A 387 33.38 5.62 1.40
N VAL A 388 33.54 4.75 2.40
CA VAL A 388 32.60 3.64 2.65
C VAL A 388 31.18 4.15 2.86
N ALA A 389 31.00 5.28 3.56
CA ALA A 389 29.71 5.93 3.79
C ALA A 389 29.05 6.40 2.49
N ILE A 390 29.82 6.97 1.56
CA ILE A 390 29.31 7.34 0.22
C ILE A 390 28.92 6.09 -0.57
N TYR A 391 29.75 5.04 -0.55
CA TYR A 391 29.46 3.81 -1.29
C TYR A 391 28.19 3.13 -0.77
N MET A 392 28.04 3.08 0.55
CA MET A 392 26.82 2.64 1.24
C MET A 392 25.60 3.51 0.89
N ALA A 393 25.75 4.83 0.86
CA ALA A 393 24.66 5.73 0.48
C ALA A 393 24.20 5.48 -0.98
N VAL A 394 25.14 5.29 -1.91
CA VAL A 394 24.83 4.95 -3.32
C VAL A 394 24.09 3.60 -3.41
N LEU A 395 24.57 2.58 -2.70
CA LEU A 395 23.89 1.28 -2.60
C LEU A 395 22.46 1.44 -2.04
N GLY A 396 22.32 2.19 -0.95
CA GLY A 396 21.05 2.50 -0.31
C GLY A 396 20.08 3.20 -1.26
N LEU A 397 20.52 4.24 -1.97
CA LEU A 397 19.73 4.95 -2.98
C LEU A 397 19.24 3.98 -4.07
N GLY A 398 20.11 3.08 -4.54
CA GLY A 398 19.76 2.04 -5.50
C GLY A 398 18.66 1.11 -4.99
N LEU A 399 18.84 0.55 -3.79
CA LEU A 399 17.86 -0.32 -3.15
C LEU A 399 16.51 0.36 -2.96
N GLY A 400 16.48 1.64 -2.55
CA GLY A 400 15.25 2.33 -2.21
C GLY A 400 14.42 2.71 -3.43
N MET A 401 15.08 3.07 -4.54
CA MET A 401 14.42 3.28 -5.84
C MET A 401 13.89 1.98 -6.46
N MET A 402 14.45 0.81 -6.13
CA MET A 402 13.96 -0.46 -6.69
C MET A 402 12.87 -1.11 -5.84
N MET A 403 13.00 -1.06 -4.51
CA MET A 403 12.23 -1.85 -3.55
C MET A 403 10.71 -1.80 -3.75
N GLN A 404 10.14 -0.59 -3.73
CA GLN A 404 8.70 -0.40 -3.86
C GLN A 404 8.26 -0.32 -5.32
N ASN A 405 9.14 0.15 -6.21
CA ASN A 405 8.79 0.36 -7.61
C ASN A 405 8.67 -0.96 -8.38
N LEU A 406 9.40 -2.02 -8.02
CA LEU A 406 9.19 -3.36 -8.57
C LEU A 406 7.82 -3.94 -8.19
N VAL A 407 7.38 -3.70 -6.96
CA VAL A 407 6.07 -4.14 -6.46
C VAL A 407 4.97 -3.38 -7.19
N LEU A 408 5.09 -2.05 -7.28
CA LEU A 408 4.14 -1.19 -8.00
C LEU A 408 4.01 -1.58 -9.49
N ALA A 409 5.15 -1.82 -10.15
CA ALA A 409 5.18 -2.26 -11.55
C ALA A 409 4.47 -3.60 -11.76
N SER A 410 4.54 -4.53 -10.80
CA SER A 410 3.81 -5.80 -10.83
C SER A 410 2.30 -5.59 -10.57
N GLN A 411 1.96 -4.79 -9.56
CA GLN A 411 0.58 -4.50 -9.16
C GLN A 411 -0.23 -3.84 -10.30
N ASN A 412 0.38 -2.93 -11.06
CA ASN A 412 -0.28 -2.23 -12.17
C ASN A 412 -0.68 -3.16 -13.33
N GLN A 413 -0.10 -4.36 -13.39
CA GLN A 413 -0.28 -5.31 -14.50
C GLN A 413 -1.37 -6.35 -14.22
N VAL A 414 -1.93 -6.35 -13.02
CA VAL A 414 -2.95 -7.32 -12.61
C VAL A 414 -4.28 -6.66 -12.30
N LYS A 415 -5.34 -7.47 -12.24
CA LYS A 415 -6.67 -7.01 -11.82
C LYS A 415 -6.68 -6.77 -10.31
N PRO A 416 -7.59 -5.95 -9.77
CA PRO A 416 -7.66 -5.68 -8.32
C PRO A 416 -7.72 -6.94 -7.44
N GLN A 417 -8.38 -7.99 -7.93
CA GLN A 417 -8.51 -9.29 -7.25
C GLN A 417 -7.18 -10.04 -7.11
N ASP A 418 -6.21 -9.73 -7.97
CA ASP A 418 -4.92 -10.41 -8.09
C ASP A 418 -3.75 -9.59 -7.47
N LEU A 419 -4.02 -8.38 -6.97
CA LEU A 419 -2.99 -7.46 -6.42
C LEU A 419 -2.17 -8.08 -5.28
N GLY A 420 -2.83 -8.84 -4.40
CA GLY A 420 -2.18 -9.52 -3.27
C GLY A 420 -1.18 -10.57 -3.75
N SER A 421 -1.59 -11.44 -4.68
CA SER A 421 -0.74 -12.49 -5.27
C SER A 421 0.42 -11.92 -6.08
N ALA A 422 0.21 -10.80 -6.79
CA ALA A 422 1.28 -10.14 -7.54
C ALA A 422 2.36 -9.55 -6.61
N SER A 423 1.95 -8.95 -5.49
CA SER A 423 2.86 -8.36 -4.50
C SER A 423 3.63 -9.41 -3.71
N SER A 424 2.94 -10.50 -3.34
CA SER A 424 3.55 -11.61 -2.62
C SER A 424 4.58 -12.34 -3.48
N LEU A 425 4.35 -12.47 -4.80
CA LEU A 425 5.35 -13.04 -5.73
C LEU A 425 6.66 -12.23 -5.75
N ILE A 426 6.58 -10.91 -5.85
CA ILE A 426 7.76 -10.03 -5.83
C ILE A 426 8.50 -10.12 -4.49
N THR A 427 7.76 -10.21 -3.38
CA THR A 427 8.35 -10.34 -2.05
C THR A 427 8.98 -11.71 -1.83
N PHE A 428 8.30 -12.78 -2.26
CA PHE A 428 8.79 -14.16 -2.18
C PHE A 428 10.10 -14.33 -2.96
N THR A 429 10.11 -13.90 -4.24
CA THR A 429 11.31 -13.98 -5.09
C THR A 429 12.47 -13.17 -4.51
N ARG A 430 12.19 -12.01 -3.93
CA ARG A 430 13.20 -11.20 -3.21
C ARG A 430 13.79 -11.89 -2.01
N THR A 431 12.93 -12.40 -1.12
CA THR A 431 13.41 -13.08 0.09
C THR A 431 14.17 -14.35 -0.28
N LEU A 432 13.67 -15.13 -1.26
CA LEU A 432 14.38 -16.29 -1.78
C LEU A 432 15.76 -15.93 -2.34
N GLY A 433 15.84 -14.87 -3.14
CA GLY A 433 17.10 -14.34 -3.66
C GLY A 433 18.06 -13.88 -2.56
N GLY A 434 17.55 -13.16 -1.55
CA GLY A 434 18.33 -12.77 -0.39
C GLY A 434 18.88 -13.96 0.38
N THR A 435 18.06 -14.96 0.65
CA THR A 435 18.48 -16.16 1.36
C THR A 435 19.54 -16.94 0.58
N LEU A 436 19.31 -17.19 -0.72
CA LEU A 436 20.28 -17.89 -1.58
C LEU A 436 21.58 -17.09 -1.74
N GLY A 437 21.46 -15.77 -1.89
CA GLY A 437 22.58 -14.85 -2.03
C GLY A 437 23.47 -14.81 -0.81
N VAL A 438 22.89 -14.66 0.40
CA VAL A 438 23.66 -14.67 1.65
C VAL A 438 24.33 -16.03 1.85
N SER A 439 23.64 -17.15 1.58
CA SER A 439 24.25 -18.49 1.64
C SER A 439 25.42 -18.67 0.68
N ALA A 440 25.25 -18.33 -0.60
CA ALA A 440 26.30 -18.48 -1.60
C ALA A 440 27.50 -17.56 -1.33
N LEU A 441 27.25 -16.28 -1.03
CA LEU A 441 28.29 -15.32 -0.69
C LEU A 441 29.01 -15.69 0.61
N GLY A 442 28.30 -16.22 1.61
CA GLY A 442 28.90 -16.69 2.86
C GLY A 442 29.85 -17.88 2.65
N ALA A 443 29.48 -18.83 1.78
CA ALA A 443 30.36 -19.94 1.40
C ALA A 443 31.61 -19.43 0.67
N VAL A 444 31.45 -18.51 -0.29
CA VAL A 444 32.58 -17.85 -0.98
C VAL A 444 33.48 -17.12 0.02
N LEU A 445 32.90 -16.38 0.96
CA LEU A 445 33.64 -15.63 1.98
C LEU A 445 34.55 -16.54 2.79
N SER A 446 34.05 -17.70 3.22
CA SER A 446 34.84 -18.68 3.96
C SER A 446 36.10 -19.07 3.20
N THR A 447 35.96 -19.42 1.91
CA THR A 447 37.09 -19.79 1.06
C THR A 447 38.06 -18.63 0.81
N ARG A 448 37.54 -17.41 0.63
CA ARG A 448 38.38 -16.21 0.40
C ARG A 448 39.16 -15.81 1.65
N ILE A 449 38.55 -15.87 2.83
CA ILE A 449 39.26 -15.59 4.09
C ILE A 449 40.38 -16.60 4.28
N THR A 450 40.13 -17.91 4.12
CA THR A 450 41.19 -18.93 4.23
C THR A 450 42.37 -18.60 3.31
N HIS A 451 42.08 -18.27 2.05
CA HIS A 451 43.12 -17.90 1.08
C HIS A 451 43.92 -16.65 1.50
N TYR A 452 43.26 -15.57 1.93
CA TYR A 452 43.94 -14.34 2.34
C TYR A 452 44.71 -14.48 3.65
N VAL A 453 44.21 -15.31 4.58
CA VAL A 453 44.94 -15.61 5.82
C VAL A 453 46.20 -16.41 5.51
N GLU A 454 46.13 -17.45 4.68
CA GLU A 454 47.29 -18.22 4.24
C GLU A 454 48.35 -17.33 3.56
N ASP A 455 47.94 -16.51 2.60
CA ASP A 455 48.81 -15.57 1.88
C ASP A 455 49.41 -14.50 2.82
N GLY A 456 48.62 -13.97 3.75
CA GLY A 456 49.08 -13.00 4.74
C GLY A 456 50.08 -13.57 5.74
N LEU A 457 49.88 -14.81 6.19
CA LEU A 457 50.81 -15.53 7.07
C LEU A 457 52.13 -15.85 6.36
N GLU A 458 52.06 -16.27 5.09
CA GLU A 458 53.24 -16.53 4.27
C GLU A 458 54.08 -15.27 4.08
N LYS A 459 53.42 -14.14 3.71
CA LYS A 459 54.06 -12.82 3.58
C LYS A 459 54.66 -12.30 4.88
N ALA A 460 54.03 -12.61 6.02
CA ALA A 460 54.52 -12.22 7.34
C ALA A 460 55.57 -13.21 7.92
N HIS A 461 55.85 -14.31 7.22
CA HIS A 461 56.70 -15.41 7.69
C HIS A 461 56.27 -15.99 9.06
N ILE A 462 54.97 -16.03 9.32
CA ILE A 462 54.39 -16.55 10.57
C ILE A 462 53.99 -18.02 10.37
N GLN A 463 54.65 -18.93 11.08
CA GLN A 463 54.23 -20.33 11.13
C GLN A 463 53.24 -20.53 12.28
N LEU A 464 52.00 -20.90 11.94
CA LEU A 464 51.00 -21.27 12.93
C LEU A 464 51.22 -22.71 13.41
N PRO A 465 51.02 -22.99 14.71
CA PRO A 465 50.88 -24.36 15.20
C PRO A 465 49.71 -25.08 14.49
N PRO A 466 49.84 -26.39 14.16
CA PRO A 466 48.73 -27.18 13.62
C PRO A 466 47.50 -27.10 14.53
N GLY A 467 46.35 -26.71 13.99
CA GLY A 467 45.08 -26.59 14.75
C GLY A 467 44.88 -25.26 15.49
N SER A 468 45.69 -24.23 15.21
CA SER A 468 45.42 -22.87 15.71
C SER A 468 44.09 -22.33 15.18
N ALA A 469 43.38 -21.52 15.97
CA ALA A 469 42.09 -20.92 15.57
C ALA A 469 42.20 -20.04 14.30
N ALA A 470 43.41 -19.58 13.97
CA ALA A 470 43.72 -18.85 12.74
C ALA A 470 43.84 -19.74 11.48
N SER A 471 43.83 -21.07 11.65
CA SER A 471 43.88 -22.06 10.56
C SER A 471 42.53 -22.73 10.25
N GLY A 472 41.43 -22.29 10.89
CA GLY A 472 40.12 -22.95 10.82
C GLY A 472 38.97 -22.07 10.30
N ASN A 473 37.84 -22.71 10.02
CA ASN A 473 36.57 -22.09 9.56
C ASN A 473 35.80 -21.34 10.69
N SER A 474 36.44 -21.03 11.82
CA SER A 474 35.85 -20.37 12.99
C SER A 474 36.10 -18.87 12.98
N ILE A 475 35.14 -18.07 13.46
CA ILE A 475 35.32 -16.62 13.59
C ILE A 475 36.27 -16.35 14.78
N PRO A 476 37.43 -15.71 14.55
CA PRO A 476 38.44 -15.50 15.58
C PRO A 476 38.03 -14.40 16.58
N ASP A 477 38.56 -14.50 17.79
CA ASP A 477 38.49 -13.45 18.81
C ASP A 477 39.61 -12.44 18.57
N MET A 478 39.29 -11.32 17.91
CA MET A 478 40.28 -10.32 17.49
C MET A 478 41.05 -9.70 18.67
N ASP A 479 40.46 -9.66 19.87
CA ASP A 479 41.09 -9.05 21.05
C ASP A 479 42.17 -9.95 21.69
N LYS A 480 42.13 -11.24 21.38
CA LYS A 480 43.10 -12.22 21.90
C LYS A 480 44.25 -12.49 20.93
N LEU A 481 44.19 -11.95 19.71
CA LEU A 481 45.23 -12.17 18.70
C LEU A 481 46.44 -11.24 18.93
N PRO A 482 47.68 -11.77 18.83
CA PRO A 482 48.87 -10.93 18.75
C PRO A 482 48.80 -9.96 17.56
N ALA A 483 49.33 -8.75 17.72
CA ALA A 483 49.19 -7.68 16.72
C ALA A 483 49.52 -8.09 15.26
N PRO A 484 50.59 -8.85 14.96
CA PRO A 484 50.87 -9.27 13.59
C PRO A 484 49.80 -10.19 13.00
N LEU A 485 49.25 -11.10 13.81
CA LEU A 485 48.20 -12.01 13.40
C LEU A 485 46.85 -11.28 13.27
N ARG A 486 46.59 -10.32 14.16
CA ARG A 486 45.40 -9.47 14.12
C ARG A 486 45.32 -8.70 12.79
N THR A 487 46.40 -8.05 12.37
CA THR A 487 46.44 -7.31 11.09
C THR A 487 46.23 -8.22 9.88
N VAL A 488 46.78 -9.44 9.89
CA VAL A 488 46.51 -10.44 8.82
C VAL A 488 45.02 -10.79 8.77
N MET A 489 44.38 -11.03 9.92
CA MET A 489 42.95 -11.32 9.97
C MET A 489 42.11 -10.11 9.54
N GLU A 490 42.42 -8.91 10.02
CA GLU A 490 41.71 -7.67 9.66
C GLU A 490 41.77 -7.43 8.14
N SER A 491 42.94 -7.58 7.52
CA SER A 491 43.12 -7.48 6.07
C SER A 491 42.32 -8.57 5.34
N ALA A 492 42.42 -9.83 5.78
CA ALA A 492 41.72 -10.94 5.15
C ALA A 492 40.19 -10.78 5.16
N TYR A 493 39.62 -10.25 6.26
CA TYR A 493 38.19 -9.91 6.32
C TYR A 493 37.85 -8.68 5.47
N GLY A 494 38.74 -7.68 5.41
CA GLY A 494 38.58 -6.52 4.53
C GLY A 494 38.48 -6.90 3.06
N ASP A 495 39.51 -7.60 2.57
CA ASP A 495 39.62 -8.04 1.18
C ASP A 495 38.59 -9.12 0.84
N GLY A 496 38.33 -10.05 1.78
CA GLY A 496 37.32 -11.08 1.62
C GLY A 496 35.91 -10.52 1.45
N VAL A 497 35.53 -9.51 2.24
CA VAL A 497 34.22 -8.85 2.09
C VAL A 497 34.17 -8.00 0.82
N ALA A 498 35.25 -7.33 0.44
CA ALA A 498 35.34 -6.60 -0.82
C ALA A 498 35.09 -7.51 -2.04
N ASP A 499 35.68 -8.71 -2.03
CA ASP A 499 35.45 -9.73 -3.06
C ASP A 499 33.97 -10.14 -3.14
N LEU A 500 33.26 -10.23 -2.02
CA LEU A 500 31.82 -10.53 -2.06
C LEU A 500 31.03 -9.48 -2.81
N PHE A 501 31.35 -8.20 -2.60
CA PHE A 501 30.71 -7.11 -3.33
C PHE A 501 31.08 -7.15 -4.81
N LEU A 502 32.32 -7.55 -5.14
CA LEU A 502 32.76 -7.76 -6.51
C LEU A 502 31.95 -8.86 -7.20
N TYR A 503 31.71 -9.98 -6.52
CA TYR A 503 30.89 -11.08 -7.06
C TYR A 503 29.40 -10.75 -7.09
N ALA A 504 28.91 -9.94 -6.15
CA ALA A 504 27.52 -9.49 -6.12
C ALA A 504 27.20 -8.45 -7.22
N ALA A 505 28.16 -7.64 -7.67
CA ALA A 505 27.94 -6.60 -8.66
C ALA A 505 27.46 -7.14 -10.04
N PRO A 506 28.07 -8.20 -10.63
CA PRO A 506 27.55 -8.86 -11.83
C PRO A 506 26.14 -9.45 -11.64
N ILE A 507 25.85 -9.99 -10.44
CA ILE A 507 24.53 -10.53 -10.11
C ILE A 507 23.48 -9.40 -10.10
N ALA A 508 23.81 -8.24 -9.51
CA ALA A 508 22.98 -7.05 -9.57
C ALA A 508 22.83 -6.48 -10.99
N LEU A 509 23.88 -6.60 -11.82
CA LEU A 509 23.83 -6.19 -13.23
C LEU A 509 22.80 -7.00 -14.02
N LEU A 510 22.66 -8.31 -13.76
CA LEU A 510 21.58 -9.10 -14.34
C LEU A 510 20.21 -8.55 -13.95
N GLY A 511 20.04 -8.12 -12.69
CA GLY A 511 18.83 -7.43 -12.23
C GLY A 511 18.56 -6.12 -12.98
N LEU A 512 19.59 -5.30 -13.19
CA LEU A 512 19.49 -4.07 -13.99
C LEU A 512 19.10 -4.38 -15.45
N ILE A 513 19.70 -5.41 -16.06
CA ILE A 513 19.37 -5.84 -17.42
C ILE A 513 17.88 -6.23 -17.49
N MET A 514 17.38 -7.01 -16.53
CA MET A 514 15.95 -7.36 -16.47
C MET A 514 15.06 -6.12 -16.39
N VAL A 515 15.43 -5.15 -15.54
CA VAL A 515 14.73 -3.88 -15.36
C VAL A 515 14.68 -3.04 -16.64
N VAL A 516 15.78 -2.98 -17.40
CA VAL A 516 15.82 -2.21 -18.66
C VAL A 516 14.77 -2.71 -19.66
N PHE A 517 14.55 -4.03 -19.71
CA PHE A 517 13.54 -4.66 -20.56
C PHE A 517 12.10 -4.59 -20.01
N VAL A 518 11.91 -4.11 -18.79
CA VAL A 518 10.57 -3.84 -18.26
C VAL A 518 9.94 -2.72 -19.11
N LYS A 519 8.73 -2.98 -19.62
CA LYS A 519 7.97 -1.97 -20.35
C LYS A 519 7.19 -1.13 -19.37
N GLU A 520 7.33 0.18 -19.48
CA GLU A 520 6.54 1.13 -18.70
C GLU A 520 5.10 1.08 -19.21
N VAL A 521 4.18 0.70 -18.33
CA VAL A 521 2.75 0.90 -18.53
C VAL A 521 2.38 2.06 -17.61
N ALA A 522 1.76 3.09 -18.18
CA ALA A 522 1.28 4.24 -17.41
C ALA A 522 0.40 3.74 -16.27
N LEU A 523 0.54 4.34 -15.08
CA LEU A 523 -0.33 4.00 -13.96
C LEU A 523 -1.78 4.16 -14.39
N LYS A 524 -2.61 3.14 -14.15
CA LYS A 524 -4.04 3.21 -14.44
C LYS A 524 -4.64 4.31 -13.57
N THR A 525 -5.08 5.39 -14.19
CA THR A 525 -5.77 6.50 -13.53
C THR A 525 -7.23 6.21 -13.21
N THR A 526 -7.72 5.02 -13.59
CA THR A 526 -9.14 4.64 -13.49
C THR A 526 -9.25 3.36 -12.67
N HIS A 527 -9.99 3.41 -11.56
CA HIS A 527 -10.47 2.19 -10.90
C HIS A 527 -11.53 1.57 -11.82
N ASP A 528 -11.32 0.33 -12.28
CA ASP A 528 -12.35 -0.44 -13.00
C ASP A 528 -13.56 -0.61 -12.06
N GLY A 529 -14.60 0.19 -12.30
CA GLY A 529 -15.82 0.26 -11.51
C GLY A 529 -16.95 1.02 -12.23
N ASP A 530 -16.63 1.95 -13.12
CA ASP A 530 -17.65 2.63 -13.92
C ASP A 530 -18.00 1.82 -15.17
N ILE A 531 -19.14 1.14 -15.09
CA ILE A 531 -19.90 0.71 -16.27
C ILE A 531 -20.85 1.86 -16.60
N PRO A 532 -20.66 2.60 -17.71
CA PRO A 532 -21.71 3.46 -18.22
C PRO A 532 -22.77 2.57 -18.86
N ALA A 533 -23.98 2.58 -18.31
CA ALA A 533 -25.15 2.08 -19.01
C ALA A 533 -25.35 2.94 -20.27
N THR A 534 -24.93 2.43 -21.43
CA THR A 534 -25.29 2.97 -22.73
C THR A 534 -26.79 2.82 -22.94
N VAL A 535 -27.54 3.90 -22.72
CA VAL A 535 -28.86 4.06 -23.33
C VAL A 535 -28.62 4.60 -24.74
N ALA A 536 -28.91 3.75 -25.71
CA ALA A 536 -28.97 4.13 -27.12
C ALA A 536 -30.22 4.99 -27.36
N THR A 537 -30.06 6.20 -27.87
CA THR A 537 -31.11 6.90 -28.61
C THR A 537 -30.49 7.70 -29.75
N GLY A 538 -31.05 7.49 -30.95
CA GLY A 538 -30.65 8.17 -32.18
C GLY A 538 -31.09 9.64 -32.25
N ALA A 539 -30.32 10.36 -33.07
CA ALA A 539 -30.46 11.68 -33.71
C ALA A 539 -31.87 12.32 -33.87
N PRO A 540 -32.02 13.62 -34.29
CA PRO A 540 -31.02 14.56 -34.81
C PRO A 540 -31.08 16.02 -34.26
N ALA A 541 -30.15 16.83 -34.76
CA ALA A 541 -29.85 18.24 -34.47
C ALA A 541 -31.02 19.24 -34.59
N ALA A 542 -30.94 20.30 -33.76
CA ALA A 542 -31.47 21.63 -34.05
C ALA A 542 -30.63 22.72 -33.36
N THR A 543 -30.23 23.72 -34.15
CA THR A 543 -29.47 24.95 -33.84
C THR A 543 -30.35 26.04 -33.17
N PRO A 544 -29.74 27.14 -32.64
CA PRO A 544 -30.17 27.83 -31.43
C PRO A 544 -31.09 29.03 -31.68
N VAL A 545 -31.80 29.47 -30.63
CA VAL A 545 -32.53 30.76 -30.61
C VAL A 545 -32.04 31.63 -29.45
N GLU A 546 -31.80 32.88 -29.82
CA GLU A 546 -31.15 33.98 -29.12
C GLU A 546 -32.10 34.78 -28.23
N ALA A 547 -31.56 35.24 -27.09
CA ALA A 547 -31.87 36.41 -26.25
C ALA A 547 -33.28 36.99 -26.13
N ALA A 548 -33.70 37.20 -24.87
CA ALA A 548 -34.43 38.41 -24.47
C ALA A 548 -34.12 38.78 -23.00
N ALA A 549 -33.50 39.95 -22.82
CA ALA A 549 -33.32 40.60 -21.53
C ALA A 549 -34.64 41.25 -21.07
N GLY A 550 -34.94 41.15 -19.78
CA GLY A 550 -36.01 41.88 -19.11
C GLY A 550 -35.73 41.96 -17.62
N GLY A 551 -35.41 43.16 -17.14
CA GLY A 551 -34.97 43.43 -15.77
C GLY A 551 -36.10 43.62 -14.76
N MET A 552 -35.74 43.45 -13.49
CA MET A 552 -36.32 43.94 -12.21
C MET A 552 -35.70 43.04 -11.12
N GLY A 553 -35.27 43.45 -9.93
CA GLY A 553 -35.27 44.70 -9.20
C GLY A 553 -34.44 44.44 -7.92
N THR A 554 -33.88 45.52 -7.39
CA THR A 554 -32.93 45.66 -6.28
C THR A 554 -33.32 45.05 -4.92
N ALA A 555 -32.34 44.56 -4.17
CA ALA A 555 -32.27 44.68 -2.70
C ALA A 555 -30.82 44.51 -2.17
N THR A 556 -30.19 45.68 -1.93
CA THR A 556 -29.23 46.04 -0.87
C THR A 556 -28.55 44.96 -0.03
N ALA A 557 -27.21 44.96 -0.03
CA ALA A 557 -26.38 44.57 1.11
C ALA A 557 -25.34 45.67 1.38
N GLU A 558 -25.22 46.01 2.65
CA GLU A 558 -24.63 47.23 3.18
C GLU A 558 -23.10 47.25 3.12
N THR A 559 -22.62 48.47 2.87
CA THR A 559 -21.26 48.98 2.93
C THR A 559 -20.54 48.70 4.25
N PHE A 560 -19.32 48.16 4.16
CA PHE A 560 -18.25 48.47 5.12
C PHE A 560 -17.45 49.66 4.55
N GLU A 561 -17.48 50.78 5.27
CA GLU A 561 -16.70 51.98 5.00
C GLU A 561 -15.20 51.68 5.13
N ASP A 562 -14.43 51.90 4.06
CA ASP A 562 -12.99 52.12 4.16
C ASP A 562 -12.67 53.56 3.71
N ARG A 563 -11.87 54.23 4.52
CA ARG A 563 -11.66 55.67 4.50
C ARG A 563 -10.87 56.06 3.25
N THR A 564 -11.44 56.99 2.51
CA THR A 564 -10.83 57.70 1.39
C THR A 564 -9.49 58.33 1.79
N ARG A 565 -8.40 57.82 1.21
CA ARG A 565 -7.20 58.59 0.95
C ARG A 565 -7.03 58.63 -0.56
N GLU A 566 -7.27 59.80 -1.16
CA GLU A 566 -6.86 60.10 -2.52
C GLU A 566 -5.33 60.05 -2.59
N GLU A 567 -4.77 58.95 -3.11
CA GLU A 567 -3.34 58.86 -3.43
C GLU A 567 -3.18 58.28 -4.85
N GLN A 568 -3.21 59.21 -5.82
CA GLN A 568 -2.58 59.25 -7.14
C GLN A 568 -2.31 57.93 -7.90
N THR A 569 -3.12 57.69 -8.93
CA THR A 569 -2.79 56.79 -10.05
C THR A 569 -1.68 57.42 -10.90
N MET A 570 -0.44 56.95 -10.81
CA MET A 570 0.60 57.37 -11.76
C MET A 570 0.45 56.60 -13.10
N PRO A 571 0.38 57.28 -14.25
CA PRO A 571 0.64 56.64 -15.53
C PRO A 571 2.09 56.16 -15.58
N LEU A 572 2.33 54.95 -16.09
CA LEU A 572 3.67 54.44 -16.34
C LEU A 572 4.43 55.39 -17.29
N PRO A 573 5.66 55.83 -16.95
CA PRO A 573 6.49 56.58 -17.88
C PRO A 573 6.85 55.72 -19.10
N ALA A 574 6.96 56.33 -20.28
CA ALA A 574 7.37 55.68 -21.53
C ALA A 574 8.86 55.24 -21.56
N THR A 575 9.51 55.20 -20.39
CA THR A 575 10.94 54.95 -20.19
C THR A 575 11.08 53.64 -19.40
N PRO A 576 12.07 52.76 -19.70
CA PRO A 576 12.24 51.49 -18.97
C PRO A 576 12.28 51.73 -17.45
N PRO A 577 11.69 50.82 -16.64
CA PRO A 577 11.69 50.98 -15.19
C PRO A 577 13.13 51.06 -14.68
N THR A 578 13.41 52.01 -13.80
CA THR A 578 14.73 52.18 -13.16
C THR A 578 14.59 52.06 -11.65
N GLY A 579 15.40 51.21 -11.03
CA GLY A 579 15.35 50.97 -9.57
C GLY A 579 14.61 49.69 -9.20
N ARG A 580 14.01 49.65 -8.01
CA ARG A 580 13.45 48.44 -7.37
C ARG A 580 11.98 48.18 -7.76
N THR A 581 11.69 48.27 -9.06
CA THR A 581 10.33 48.18 -9.59
C THR A 581 10.02 46.75 -10.05
N LEU A 582 8.94 46.17 -9.52
CA LEU A 582 8.38 44.92 -10.03
C LEU A 582 7.36 45.25 -11.12
N HIS A 583 7.51 44.67 -12.31
CA HIS A 583 6.62 44.94 -13.44
C HIS A 583 6.27 43.65 -14.19
N GLY A 584 5.16 43.63 -14.91
CA GLY A 584 4.77 42.47 -15.72
C GLY A 584 3.32 42.55 -16.17
N THR A 585 2.73 41.42 -16.54
CA THR A 585 1.35 41.33 -17.04
C THR A 585 0.49 40.40 -16.20
N VAL A 586 -0.76 40.80 -15.95
CA VAL A 586 -1.81 39.96 -15.37
C VAL A 586 -2.64 39.35 -16.51
N ARG A 587 -2.65 38.02 -16.61
CA ARG A 587 -3.33 37.29 -17.68
C ARG A 587 -4.08 36.05 -17.16
N THR A 588 -4.98 35.51 -17.97
CA THR A 588 -5.65 34.23 -17.71
C THR A 588 -4.79 33.06 -18.20
N ALA A 589 -5.19 31.82 -17.86
CA ALA A 589 -4.52 30.60 -18.33
C ALA A 589 -4.52 30.47 -19.86
N GLU A 590 -5.53 31.06 -20.52
CA GLU A 590 -5.70 31.11 -21.98
C GLU A 590 -4.88 32.24 -22.63
N GLY A 591 -4.12 33.01 -21.84
CA GLY A 591 -3.23 34.06 -22.32
C GLY A 591 -3.91 35.41 -22.57
N THR A 592 -5.18 35.58 -22.19
CA THR A 592 -5.89 36.86 -22.32
C THR A 592 -5.55 37.81 -21.17
N SER A 593 -5.35 39.10 -21.45
CA SER A 593 -5.02 40.10 -20.43
C SER A 593 -6.21 40.39 -19.52
N VAL A 594 -5.99 40.41 -18.21
CA VAL A 594 -7.03 40.72 -17.22
C VAL A 594 -7.03 42.22 -16.94
N ARG A 595 -8.04 42.91 -17.47
CA ARG A 595 -8.20 44.35 -17.33
C ARG A 595 -8.56 44.73 -15.89
N GLY A 596 -7.90 45.75 -15.34
CA GLY A 596 -8.28 46.35 -14.06
C GLY A 596 -7.93 45.51 -12.82
N ALA A 597 -7.10 44.47 -12.97
CA ALA A 597 -6.63 43.68 -11.84
C ALA A 597 -5.85 44.54 -10.85
N ALA A 598 -6.23 44.54 -9.57
CA ALA A 598 -5.49 45.21 -8.51
C ALA A 598 -4.28 44.35 -8.11
N VAL A 599 -3.07 44.89 -8.25
CA VAL A 599 -1.82 44.22 -7.88
C VAL A 599 -1.23 44.91 -6.66
N THR A 600 -1.14 44.20 -5.55
CA THR A 600 -0.74 44.71 -4.24
C THR A 600 0.53 44.02 -3.76
N LEU A 601 1.56 44.80 -3.41
CA LEU A 601 2.78 44.32 -2.80
C LEU A 601 2.65 44.44 -1.26
N ILE A 602 2.85 43.34 -0.56
CA ILE A 602 2.81 43.27 0.91
C ILE A 602 4.13 42.73 1.47
N SER A 603 4.52 43.19 2.65
CA SER A 603 5.64 42.62 3.42
C SER A 603 5.30 41.21 3.92
N LEU A 604 6.32 40.42 4.26
CA LEU A 604 6.12 39.12 4.93
C LEU A 604 5.41 39.23 6.29
N ALA A 605 5.41 40.42 6.91
CA ALA A 605 4.66 40.70 8.14
C ALA A 605 3.19 41.08 7.89
N GLY A 606 2.71 41.00 6.64
CA GLY A 606 1.31 41.27 6.26
C GLY A 606 0.96 42.74 6.02
N ARG A 607 1.91 43.66 6.19
CA ARG A 607 1.69 45.10 5.91
C ARG A 607 1.74 45.37 4.40
N GLN A 608 0.73 46.04 3.86
CA GLN A 608 0.75 46.54 2.47
C GLN A 608 1.81 47.63 2.29
N LEU A 609 2.62 47.49 1.24
CA LEU A 609 3.75 48.36 0.92
C LEU A 609 3.55 49.14 -0.38
N GLY A 610 2.80 48.59 -1.33
CA GLY A 610 2.49 49.24 -2.60
C GLY A 610 1.27 48.62 -3.26
N ARG A 611 0.57 49.37 -4.12
CA ARG A 611 -0.56 48.88 -4.90
C ARG A 611 -0.58 49.57 -6.26
N SER A 612 -0.90 48.81 -7.29
CA SER A 612 -1.10 49.28 -8.66
C SER A 612 -2.34 48.62 -9.25
N VAL A 613 -2.85 49.15 -10.35
CA VAL A 613 -3.96 48.55 -11.11
C VAL A 613 -3.43 48.24 -12.50
N ALA A 614 -3.63 47.01 -12.96
CA ALA A 614 -3.22 46.56 -14.27
C ALA A 614 -3.97 47.35 -15.37
N GLN A 615 -3.21 47.80 -16.37
CA GLN A 615 -3.71 48.49 -17.55
C GLN A 615 -4.66 47.61 -18.38
N PRO A 616 -5.39 48.16 -19.37
CA PRO A 616 -6.27 47.37 -20.23
C PRO A 616 -5.57 46.25 -21.00
N ASP A 617 -4.27 46.36 -21.24
CA ASP A 617 -3.44 45.32 -21.84
C ASP A 617 -2.83 44.34 -20.82
N GLY A 618 -3.23 44.45 -19.54
CA GLY A 618 -2.81 43.60 -18.42
C GLY A 618 -1.51 44.05 -17.76
N ARG A 619 -0.82 45.09 -18.25
CA ARG A 619 0.48 45.50 -17.67
C ARG A 619 0.34 46.18 -16.32
N TYR A 620 1.23 45.87 -15.38
CA TYR A 620 1.33 46.53 -14.08
C TYR A 620 2.78 46.85 -13.73
N ALA A 621 2.97 47.79 -12.81
CA ALA A 621 4.25 48.05 -12.14
C ALA A 621 4.02 48.51 -10.70
N VAL A 622 4.79 47.99 -9.76
CA VAL A 622 4.74 48.32 -8.34
C VAL A 622 6.15 48.38 -7.74
N ASP A 623 6.44 49.45 -7.00
CA ASP A 623 7.77 49.66 -6.41
C ASP A 623 7.92 48.97 -5.05
N ALA A 624 9.10 48.40 -4.80
CA ALA A 624 9.47 47.86 -3.51
C ALA A 624 10.34 48.85 -2.70
N PRO A 625 10.09 49.02 -1.39
CA PRO A 625 10.79 50.02 -0.58
C PRO A 625 12.27 49.67 -0.32
N SER A 626 12.62 48.38 -0.23
CA SER A 626 14.00 47.90 -0.08
C SER A 626 14.22 46.58 -0.81
N ALA A 627 15.47 46.16 -1.01
CA ALA A 627 15.74 44.80 -1.44
C ALA A 627 15.26 43.80 -0.37
N GLY A 628 14.61 42.71 -0.78
CA GLY A 628 14.04 41.73 0.15
C GLY A 628 12.89 40.91 -0.45
N SER A 629 12.33 40.01 0.36
CA SER A 629 11.21 39.17 -0.02
C SER A 629 9.87 39.81 0.34
N TYR A 630 8.95 39.80 -0.61
CA TYR A 630 7.62 40.38 -0.53
C TYR A 630 6.59 39.38 -1.05
N VAL A 631 5.32 39.58 -0.72
CA VAL A 631 4.22 38.85 -1.33
C VAL A 631 3.49 39.80 -2.26
N LEU A 632 3.30 39.38 -3.50
CA LEU A 632 2.57 40.08 -4.53
C LEU A 632 1.21 39.42 -4.70
N ILE A 633 0.14 40.18 -4.52
CA ILE A 633 -1.23 39.69 -4.61
C ILE A 633 -1.91 40.38 -5.79
N ALA A 634 -2.39 39.61 -6.77
CA ALA A 634 -3.30 40.12 -7.78
C ALA A 634 -4.73 39.67 -7.51
N SER A 635 -5.69 40.56 -7.69
CA SER A 635 -7.11 40.25 -7.64
C SER A 635 -7.88 40.99 -8.73
N ALA A 636 -8.89 40.33 -9.29
CA ALA A 636 -9.82 40.91 -10.26
C ALA A 636 -11.19 40.26 -10.08
N ASP A 637 -12.26 40.97 -10.41
CA ASP A 637 -13.63 40.43 -10.31
C ASP A 637 -13.81 39.23 -11.24
N GLY A 638 -14.39 38.14 -10.71
CA GLY A 638 -14.57 36.89 -11.46
C GLY A 638 -13.31 36.02 -11.55
N PHE A 639 -12.25 36.35 -10.80
CA PHE A 639 -11.03 35.56 -10.71
C PHE A 639 -10.62 35.28 -9.25
N GLN A 640 -10.00 34.14 -9.01
CA GLN A 640 -9.45 33.78 -7.70
C GLN A 640 -8.19 34.63 -7.44
N PRO A 641 -8.08 35.35 -6.30
CA PRO A 641 -6.89 36.13 -5.97
C PRO A 641 -5.65 35.26 -5.90
N GLN A 642 -4.57 35.67 -6.57
CA GLN A 642 -3.31 34.94 -6.58
C GLN A 642 -2.26 35.69 -5.76
N ALA A 643 -1.67 35.01 -4.77
CA ALA A 643 -0.54 35.52 -4.00
C ALA A 643 0.75 34.79 -4.40
N SER A 644 1.79 35.54 -4.75
CA SER A 644 3.11 35.02 -5.13
C SER A 644 4.20 35.66 -4.28
N THR A 645 5.09 34.87 -3.70
CA THR A 645 6.28 35.42 -3.01
C THR A 645 7.35 35.78 -4.03
N VAL A 646 7.78 37.03 -4.05
CA VAL A 646 8.81 37.57 -4.96
C VAL A 646 9.98 38.13 -4.16
N THR A 647 11.20 37.98 -4.68
CA THR A 647 12.41 38.55 -4.07
C THR A 647 12.89 39.69 -4.94
N VAL A 648 12.76 40.93 -4.47
CA VAL A 648 13.12 42.14 -5.21
C VAL A 648 14.55 42.54 -4.85
N GLY A 649 15.41 42.69 -5.86
CA GLY A 649 16.78 43.18 -5.73
C GLY A 649 16.89 44.70 -5.90
N ASP A 650 18.08 45.19 -6.24
CA ASP A 650 18.31 46.60 -6.57
C ASP A 650 17.99 46.96 -8.03
N GLU A 651 17.75 45.96 -8.88
CA GLU A 651 17.34 46.11 -10.28
C GLU A 651 15.85 45.79 -10.49
N PRO A 652 15.22 46.32 -11.56
CA PRO A 652 13.83 46.03 -11.88
C PRO A 652 13.61 44.55 -12.17
N MET A 653 12.53 43.98 -11.64
CA MET A 653 12.20 42.56 -11.80
C MET A 653 10.93 42.42 -12.64
N ALA A 654 11.00 41.59 -13.69
CA ALA A 654 9.83 41.20 -14.47
C ALA A 654 9.13 39.98 -13.84
N TYR A 655 7.82 40.03 -13.66
CA TYR A 655 7.02 38.95 -13.10
C TYR A 655 5.59 38.97 -13.66
N ASP A 656 5.16 37.91 -14.34
CA ASP A 656 3.78 37.81 -14.84
C ASP A 656 2.89 37.05 -13.85
N ILE A 657 1.62 37.47 -13.75
CA ILE A 657 0.64 36.91 -12.81
C ILE A 657 -0.49 36.22 -13.60
N LEU A 658 -0.91 35.03 -13.15
CA LEU A 658 -1.93 34.21 -13.79
C LEU A 658 -3.17 34.07 -12.91
N LEU A 659 -4.23 34.81 -13.24
CA LEU A 659 -5.49 34.74 -12.52
C LEU A 659 -6.39 33.64 -13.10
N SER A 660 -6.87 32.75 -12.24
CA SER A 660 -7.82 31.68 -12.59
C SER A 660 -9.25 32.18 -12.43
N GLY A 661 -10.10 32.00 -13.43
CA GLY A 661 -11.52 32.39 -13.35
C GLY A 661 -12.29 31.63 -12.27
N THR A 662 -13.31 32.24 -11.67
CA THR A 662 -14.29 31.55 -10.82
C THR A 662 -15.49 31.13 -11.67
N SER A 663 -15.56 29.84 -12.00
CA SER A 663 -16.69 29.21 -12.67
C SER A 663 -17.59 28.49 -11.66
N GLY A 664 -18.89 28.46 -11.89
CA GLY A 664 -19.86 27.84 -10.97
C GLY A 664 -21.08 27.29 -11.69
N LEU A 665 -21.92 26.56 -10.96
CA LEU A 665 -23.18 26.01 -11.43
C LEU A 665 -24.29 26.42 -10.47
N SER A 666 -25.42 26.88 -10.99
CA SER A 666 -26.64 27.09 -10.20
C SER A 666 -27.85 26.53 -10.93
N GLY A 667 -28.91 26.22 -10.22
CA GLY A 667 -30.07 25.65 -10.85
C GLY A 667 -31.26 25.47 -9.93
N ALA A 668 -32.30 24.85 -10.48
CA ALA A 668 -33.48 24.44 -9.73
C ALA A 668 -33.88 23.01 -10.07
N VAL A 669 -34.32 22.26 -9.07
CA VAL A 669 -34.93 20.94 -9.19
C VAL A 669 -36.45 21.10 -9.17
N ARG A 670 -37.13 20.64 -10.21
CA ARG A 670 -38.59 20.75 -10.36
C ARG A 670 -39.25 19.42 -10.58
N SER A 671 -40.48 19.29 -10.12
CA SER A 671 -41.35 18.15 -10.43
C SER A 671 -41.93 18.28 -11.84
N ALA A 672 -41.86 17.20 -12.63
CA ALA A 672 -42.44 17.13 -13.97
C ALA A 672 -43.98 17.20 -13.98
N ALA A 673 -44.63 16.88 -12.85
CA ALA A 673 -46.09 16.77 -12.79
C ALA A 673 -46.80 18.13 -12.67
N ASP A 674 -46.17 19.07 -11.97
CA ASP A 674 -46.78 20.33 -11.52
C ASP A 674 -45.80 21.52 -11.52
N GLY A 675 -44.52 21.31 -11.85
CA GLY A 675 -43.51 22.38 -11.93
C GLY A 675 -43.07 22.95 -10.58
N THR A 676 -43.53 22.37 -9.47
CA THR A 676 -43.15 22.80 -8.13
C THR A 676 -41.69 22.44 -7.83
N GLY A 677 -41.02 23.27 -7.02
CA GLY A 677 -39.66 23.00 -6.59
C GLY A 677 -39.60 21.77 -5.70
N VAL A 678 -38.65 20.86 -5.95
CA VAL A 678 -38.47 19.65 -5.13
C VAL A 678 -37.44 19.98 -4.04
N PRO A 679 -37.85 20.12 -2.76
CA PRO A 679 -36.93 20.39 -1.65
C PRO A 679 -36.14 19.14 -1.27
N ASP A 680 -34.99 19.34 -0.64
CA ASP A 680 -34.14 18.28 -0.08
C ASP A 680 -33.67 17.24 -1.12
N ALA A 681 -33.73 17.58 -2.42
CA ALA A 681 -33.19 16.76 -3.48
C ALA A 681 -31.66 16.80 -3.42
N MET A 682 -31.02 15.64 -3.37
CA MET A 682 -29.57 15.52 -3.39
C MET A 682 -29.08 15.78 -4.81
N VAL A 683 -28.24 16.81 -4.99
CA VAL A 683 -27.62 17.19 -6.25
C VAL A 683 -26.12 16.90 -6.18
N ILE A 684 -25.63 16.09 -7.10
CA ILE A 684 -24.23 15.68 -7.20
C ILE A 684 -23.73 16.08 -8.58
N VAL A 685 -22.62 16.80 -8.64
CA VAL A 685 -21.93 17.17 -9.88
C VAL A 685 -20.70 16.28 -10.01
N THR A 686 -20.61 15.48 -11.07
CA THR A 686 -19.46 14.63 -11.37
C THR A 686 -18.78 15.05 -12.66
N ASP A 687 -17.47 14.84 -12.78
CA ASP A 687 -16.77 15.02 -14.05
C ASP A 687 -17.03 13.83 -15.02
N VAL A 688 -16.43 13.88 -16.21
CA VAL A 688 -16.50 12.80 -17.21
C VAL A 688 -15.88 11.46 -16.76
N ARG A 689 -15.18 11.44 -15.62
CA ARG A 689 -14.53 10.26 -15.03
C ARG A 689 -15.32 9.71 -13.83
N GLY A 690 -16.46 10.31 -13.49
CA GLY A 690 -17.29 9.92 -12.36
C GLY A 690 -16.84 10.50 -11.02
N ASP A 691 -15.80 11.34 -10.99
CA ASP A 691 -15.31 11.95 -9.76
C ASP A 691 -16.27 13.07 -9.32
N VAL A 692 -16.66 13.05 -8.04
CA VAL A 692 -17.58 14.05 -7.46
C VAL A 692 -16.85 15.38 -7.29
N LEU A 693 -17.25 16.38 -8.09
CA LEU A 693 -16.76 17.75 -8.05
C LEU A 693 -17.48 18.58 -6.98
N ALA A 694 -18.78 18.33 -6.80
CA ALA A 694 -19.62 19.04 -5.83
C ALA A 694 -20.81 18.16 -5.41
N THR A 695 -21.27 18.35 -4.17
CA THR A 695 -22.51 17.74 -3.65
C THR A 695 -23.26 18.75 -2.82
N GLY A 696 -24.59 18.75 -2.92
CA GLY A 696 -25.45 19.65 -2.17
C GLY A 696 -26.88 19.14 -2.14
N THR A 697 -27.74 19.86 -1.45
CA THR A 697 -29.18 19.59 -1.37
C THR A 697 -29.94 20.81 -1.87
N SER A 698 -31.03 20.61 -2.60
CA SER A 698 -31.89 21.70 -3.04
C SER A 698 -32.59 22.38 -1.85
N GLY A 699 -32.75 23.69 -1.95
CA GLY A 699 -33.50 24.50 -1.00
C GLY A 699 -35.00 24.26 -1.06
N ARG A 700 -35.76 24.99 -0.23
CA ARG A 700 -37.23 24.85 -0.13
C ARG A 700 -37.97 25.10 -1.45
N ASN A 701 -37.38 25.91 -2.34
CA ASN A 701 -37.96 26.21 -3.65
C ASN A 701 -37.34 25.36 -4.77
N GLY A 702 -36.56 24.32 -4.43
CA GLY A 702 -35.84 23.47 -5.36
C GLY A 702 -34.50 24.04 -5.85
N ASP A 703 -34.09 25.23 -5.41
CA ASP A 703 -32.88 25.91 -5.88
C ASP A 703 -31.58 25.30 -5.31
N PHE A 704 -30.50 25.29 -6.10
CA PHE A 704 -29.16 24.86 -5.68
C PHE A 704 -28.07 25.70 -6.36
N ALA A 705 -26.89 25.79 -5.72
CA ALA A 705 -25.72 26.47 -6.28
C ALA A 705 -24.40 25.90 -5.79
N PHE A 706 -23.41 25.87 -6.68
CA PHE A 706 -22.03 25.44 -6.46
C PHE A 706 -21.09 26.49 -7.06
N GLY A 707 -20.21 27.06 -6.25
CA GLY A 707 -19.10 27.90 -6.72
C GLY A 707 -17.86 27.07 -7.02
N GLU A 708 -16.89 27.67 -7.72
CA GLU A 708 -15.53 27.15 -7.91
C GLU A 708 -15.45 25.77 -8.62
N LEU A 709 -16.32 25.54 -9.61
CA LEU A 709 -16.25 24.35 -10.46
C LEU A 709 -15.25 24.53 -11.59
N VAL A 710 -14.48 23.50 -11.92
CA VAL A 710 -13.55 23.54 -13.06
C VAL A 710 -14.33 23.61 -14.39
N PRO A 711 -13.93 24.47 -15.35
CA PRO A 711 -14.56 24.51 -16.67
C PRO A 711 -14.47 23.17 -17.40
N GLY A 712 -15.55 22.80 -18.08
CA GLY A 712 -15.62 21.57 -18.88
C GLY A 712 -16.92 20.78 -18.69
N PRO A 713 -17.05 19.63 -19.38
CA PRO A 713 -18.23 18.79 -19.31
C PRO A 713 -18.34 18.09 -17.94
N VAL A 714 -19.53 18.17 -17.34
CA VAL A 714 -19.89 17.55 -16.08
C VAL A 714 -21.25 16.85 -16.22
N THR A 715 -21.57 15.95 -15.29
CA THR A 715 -22.90 15.34 -15.15
C THR A 715 -23.50 15.79 -13.83
N VAL A 716 -24.71 16.33 -13.87
CA VAL A 716 -25.50 16.71 -12.69
C VAL A 716 -26.50 15.60 -12.41
N ALA A 717 -26.21 14.78 -11.40
CA ALA A 717 -27.11 13.75 -10.91
C ALA A 717 -27.98 14.30 -9.77
N VAL A 718 -29.29 14.09 -9.86
CA VAL A 718 -30.27 14.54 -8.87
C VAL A 718 -31.10 13.36 -8.39
N ASN A 719 -31.21 13.21 -7.08
CA ASN A 719 -32.01 12.17 -6.43
C ASN A 719 -32.92 12.78 -5.35
N ALA A 720 -34.20 12.42 -5.33
CA ALA A 720 -35.16 12.89 -4.34
C ALA A 720 -36.16 11.79 -4.00
N ALA A 721 -36.62 11.72 -2.75
CA ALA A 721 -37.56 10.71 -2.31
C ALA A 721 -38.91 10.81 -3.06
N GLY A 722 -39.40 9.70 -3.61
CA GLY A 722 -40.65 9.66 -4.39
C GLY A 722 -40.50 10.13 -5.84
N PHE A 723 -39.27 10.36 -6.30
CA PHE A 723 -38.95 10.79 -7.65
C PHE A 723 -37.89 9.86 -8.26
N ARG A 724 -37.98 9.62 -9.57
CA ARG A 724 -36.96 8.87 -10.30
C ARG A 724 -35.64 9.66 -10.33
N PRO A 725 -34.49 9.04 -10.01
CA PRO A 725 -33.19 9.69 -10.16
C PRO A 725 -32.94 10.12 -11.60
N MET A 726 -32.36 11.30 -11.79
CA MET A 726 -32.06 11.85 -13.10
C MET A 726 -30.59 12.27 -13.17
N ALA A 727 -29.94 12.08 -14.32
CA ALA A 727 -28.61 12.61 -14.61
C ALA A 727 -28.64 13.45 -15.88
N LEU A 728 -28.10 14.67 -15.82
CA LEU A 728 -28.11 15.63 -16.91
C LEU A 728 -26.67 16.06 -17.25
N PRO A 729 -26.19 15.90 -18.49
CA PRO A 729 -24.91 16.46 -18.90
C PRO A 729 -24.98 17.99 -18.98
N VAL A 730 -23.99 18.68 -18.43
CA VAL A 730 -23.88 20.14 -18.38
C VAL A 730 -22.45 20.54 -18.73
N GLU A 731 -22.26 21.66 -19.42
CA GLU A 731 -20.93 22.20 -19.72
C GLU A 731 -20.67 23.45 -18.89
N ILE A 732 -19.68 23.39 -17.99
CA ILE A 732 -19.29 24.52 -17.13
C ILE A 732 -18.40 25.46 -17.93
N GLY A 733 -18.85 26.72 -18.09
CA GLY A 733 -18.08 27.76 -18.79
C GLY A 733 -16.80 28.19 -18.05
N GLY A 734 -15.86 28.78 -18.78
CA GLY A 734 -14.56 29.26 -18.26
C GLY A 734 -14.63 30.39 -17.22
N THR A 735 -15.73 31.14 -17.21
CA THR A 735 -16.00 32.26 -16.29
C THR A 735 -17.51 32.40 -16.07
N GLY A 736 -17.95 32.65 -14.83
CA GLY A 736 -19.36 32.91 -14.51
C GLY A 736 -20.15 31.68 -14.05
N ILE A 737 -21.45 31.87 -13.79
CA ILE A 737 -22.34 30.83 -13.26
C ILE A 737 -23.16 30.21 -14.39
N THR A 738 -22.93 28.93 -14.65
CA THR A 738 -23.74 28.09 -15.55
C THR A 738 -25.09 27.83 -14.88
N ARG A 739 -26.21 27.98 -15.60
CA ARG A 739 -27.56 27.74 -15.06
C ARG A 739 -28.18 26.48 -15.65
N VAL A 740 -28.77 25.64 -14.79
CA VAL A 740 -29.41 24.38 -15.21
C VAL A 740 -30.74 24.16 -14.49
N GLU A 741 -31.66 23.46 -15.13
CA GLU A 741 -32.94 23.06 -14.54
C GLU A 741 -33.08 21.54 -14.61
N ALA A 742 -33.32 20.91 -13.47
CA ALA A 742 -33.40 19.47 -13.32
C ALA A 742 -34.86 19.05 -13.07
N VAL A 743 -35.49 18.41 -14.04
CA VAL A 743 -36.91 18.04 -13.96
C VAL A 743 -37.07 16.56 -13.60
N LEU A 744 -37.51 16.28 -12.37
CA LEU A 744 -37.70 14.92 -11.86
C LEU A 744 -39.11 14.39 -12.16
N GLN A 745 -39.18 13.13 -12.58
CA GLN A 745 -40.46 12.42 -12.75
C GLN A 745 -40.85 11.70 -11.45
N ALA A 746 -42.16 11.62 -11.17
CA ALA A 746 -42.65 10.88 -10.01
C ALA A 746 -42.30 9.39 -10.14
N GLY A 747 -41.76 8.81 -9.06
CA GLY A 747 -41.50 7.38 -8.94
C GLY A 747 -42.76 6.66 -8.42
N ALA A 748 -43.05 5.47 -8.95
CA ALA A 748 -44.12 4.64 -8.40
C ALA A 748 -43.62 3.84 -7.20
N LEU A 749 -44.48 3.67 -6.19
CA LEU A 749 -44.23 2.84 -5.00
C LEU A 749 -45.08 1.58 -5.11
N VAL A 750 -44.45 0.41 -5.03
CA VAL A 750 -45.13 -0.86 -4.85
C VAL A 750 -44.88 -1.31 -3.43
N GLN A 751 -45.93 -1.64 -2.67
CA GLN A 751 -45.79 -2.19 -1.33
C GLN A 751 -46.73 -3.37 -1.14
N GLY A 752 -46.40 -4.29 -0.25
CA GLY A 752 -47.26 -5.42 0.05
C GLY A 752 -46.80 -6.19 1.26
N THR A 753 -47.60 -7.17 1.66
CA THR A 753 -47.29 -8.08 2.77
C THR A 753 -47.17 -9.50 2.24
N VAL A 754 -46.10 -10.21 2.61
CA VAL A 754 -46.01 -11.65 2.39
C VAL A 754 -46.64 -12.36 3.58
N ARG A 755 -47.59 -13.27 3.32
CA ARG A 755 -48.30 -14.05 4.35
C ARG A 755 -48.16 -15.54 4.08
N ALA A 756 -48.18 -16.37 5.13
CA ALA A 756 -48.09 -17.82 5.02
C ALA A 756 -49.08 -18.59 5.91
N GLY A 757 -49.49 -19.77 5.44
CA GLY A 757 -50.35 -20.74 6.12
C GLY A 757 -51.84 -20.36 6.16
N THR A 758 -52.70 -21.31 6.52
CA THR A 758 -54.17 -21.15 6.57
C THR A 758 -54.66 -20.02 7.48
N ALA A 759 -53.83 -19.59 8.44
CA ALA A 759 -54.10 -18.47 9.34
C ALA A 759 -53.61 -17.10 8.83
N ARG A 760 -53.08 -17.00 7.60
CA ARG A 760 -52.63 -15.75 6.94
C ARG A 760 -51.68 -14.88 7.78
N ARG A 761 -50.75 -15.54 8.48
CA ARG A 761 -49.77 -14.85 9.33
C ARG A 761 -48.73 -14.15 8.47
N PRO A 762 -48.32 -12.91 8.80
CA PRO A 762 -47.22 -12.26 8.10
C PRO A 762 -45.94 -13.09 8.19
N LEU A 763 -45.19 -13.12 7.08
CA LEU A 763 -43.98 -13.93 6.96
C LEU A 763 -42.74 -13.02 6.94
N PRO A 764 -41.94 -13.00 8.02
CA PRO A 764 -40.64 -12.32 8.03
C PRO A 764 -39.60 -13.09 7.22
N ASP A 765 -38.52 -12.39 6.83
CA ASP A 765 -37.36 -12.96 6.13
C ASP A 765 -37.67 -13.60 4.75
N ALA A 766 -38.84 -13.33 4.18
CA ALA A 766 -39.18 -13.75 2.83
C ALA A 766 -38.47 -12.85 1.82
N ARG A 767 -37.79 -13.45 0.84
CA ARG A 767 -37.11 -12.69 -0.21
C ARG A 767 -38.10 -12.41 -1.34
N VAL A 768 -38.41 -11.14 -1.55
CA VAL A 768 -39.29 -10.64 -2.60
C VAL A 768 -38.45 -10.02 -3.71
N THR A 769 -38.62 -10.49 -4.94
CA THR A 769 -37.86 -10.06 -6.12
C THR A 769 -38.82 -9.45 -7.14
N LEU A 770 -38.55 -8.24 -7.59
CA LEU A 770 -39.32 -7.58 -8.65
C LEU A 770 -38.61 -7.79 -9.98
N VAL A 771 -39.35 -8.25 -10.99
CA VAL A 771 -38.86 -8.56 -12.33
C VAL A 771 -39.64 -7.74 -13.36
N ASP A 772 -38.97 -7.15 -14.35
CA ASP A 772 -39.63 -6.43 -15.45
C ASP A 772 -40.24 -7.39 -16.50
N ALA A 773 -41.01 -6.85 -17.45
CA ALA A 773 -41.57 -7.62 -18.57
C ALA A 773 -40.53 -8.32 -19.46
N ALA A 774 -39.26 -7.91 -19.42
CA ALA A 774 -38.17 -8.53 -20.17
C ALA A 774 -37.47 -9.67 -19.38
N GLY A 775 -37.87 -9.90 -18.12
CA GLY A 775 -37.30 -10.93 -17.25
C GLY A 775 -36.08 -10.48 -16.45
N ASN A 776 -35.74 -9.19 -16.43
CA ASN A 776 -34.62 -8.68 -15.65
C ASN A 776 -35.06 -8.37 -14.21
N VAL A 777 -34.18 -8.65 -13.25
CA VAL A 777 -34.41 -8.29 -11.85
C VAL A 777 -34.22 -6.78 -11.67
N VAL A 778 -35.31 -6.10 -11.32
CA VAL A 778 -35.36 -4.64 -11.11
C VAL A 778 -34.97 -4.30 -9.69
N ALA A 779 -35.47 -5.07 -8.70
CA ALA A 779 -35.18 -4.86 -7.29
C ALA A 779 -35.35 -6.15 -6.48
N THR A 780 -34.78 -6.20 -5.28
CA THR A 780 -35.00 -7.28 -4.30
C THR A 780 -35.14 -6.68 -2.92
N SER A 781 -36.15 -7.12 -2.17
CA SER A 781 -36.40 -6.76 -0.77
C SER A 781 -36.53 -8.02 0.07
N THR A 782 -36.23 -7.91 1.36
CA THR A 782 -36.54 -8.93 2.36
C THR A 782 -37.62 -8.38 3.29
N THR A 783 -38.64 -9.18 3.62
CA THR A 783 -39.76 -8.73 4.45
C THR A 783 -39.37 -8.52 5.92
N GLY A 784 -39.98 -7.51 6.56
CA GLY A 784 -39.84 -7.23 7.99
C GLY A 784 -40.67 -8.16 8.91
N GLU A 785 -40.66 -7.93 10.22
CA GLU A 785 -41.42 -8.73 11.21
C GLU A 785 -42.94 -8.76 10.97
N ASP A 786 -43.45 -7.70 10.34
CA ASP A 786 -44.84 -7.52 9.92
C ASP A 786 -45.13 -8.09 8.52
N GLY A 787 -44.16 -8.77 7.90
CA GLY A 787 -44.24 -9.35 6.56
C GLY A 787 -44.23 -8.32 5.43
N ALA A 788 -44.03 -7.03 5.71
CA ALA A 788 -44.12 -5.97 4.72
C ALA A 788 -42.88 -5.90 3.81
N TYR A 789 -43.08 -5.55 2.54
CA TYR A 789 -42.04 -5.19 1.57
C TYR A 789 -42.46 -3.95 0.77
N ALA A 790 -41.47 -3.22 0.24
CA ALA A 790 -41.72 -2.08 -0.64
C ALA A 790 -40.61 -1.91 -1.69
N PHE A 791 -40.99 -1.41 -2.86
CA PHE A 791 -40.12 -1.02 -3.97
C PHE A 791 -40.48 0.39 -4.41
N THR A 792 -39.53 1.33 -4.31
CA THR A 792 -39.71 2.72 -4.71
C THR A 792 -39.18 2.97 -6.13
N ASP A 793 -39.51 4.13 -6.68
CA ASP A 793 -38.87 4.69 -7.89
C ASP A 793 -39.06 3.87 -9.18
N LEU A 794 -40.17 3.13 -9.27
CA LEU A 794 -40.45 2.24 -10.39
C LEU A 794 -40.97 2.98 -11.64
N ASP A 795 -40.70 2.38 -12.80
CA ASP A 795 -41.29 2.79 -14.08
C ASP A 795 -42.76 2.36 -14.20
N THR A 796 -43.50 3.01 -15.10
CA THR A 796 -44.83 2.51 -15.50
C THR A 796 -44.65 1.28 -16.38
N GLY A 797 -45.28 0.16 -16.02
CA GLY A 797 -45.15 -1.05 -16.81
C GLY A 797 -45.66 -2.29 -16.10
N GLU A 798 -45.50 -3.42 -16.78
CA GLU A 798 -45.79 -4.75 -16.25
C GLU A 798 -44.57 -5.27 -15.48
N TYR A 799 -44.81 -5.70 -14.25
CA TYR A 799 -43.82 -6.32 -13.39
C TYR A 799 -44.34 -7.65 -12.85
N THR A 800 -43.41 -8.53 -12.50
CA THR A 800 -43.69 -9.76 -11.76
C THR A 800 -42.99 -9.69 -10.42
N VAL A 801 -43.76 -9.79 -9.34
CA VAL A 801 -43.24 -9.90 -7.98
C VAL A 801 -43.14 -11.38 -7.61
N ILE A 802 -41.95 -11.82 -7.21
CA ILE A 802 -41.65 -13.22 -6.87
C ILE A 802 -41.22 -13.30 -5.41
N ALA A 803 -42.02 -13.94 -4.56
CA ALA A 803 -41.64 -14.21 -3.18
C ALA A 803 -41.02 -15.62 -3.06
N THR A 804 -39.87 -15.70 -2.39
CA THR A 804 -39.05 -16.92 -2.22
C THR A 804 -38.71 -17.13 -0.75
N GLY A 805 -38.79 -18.39 -0.28
CA GLY A 805 -38.69 -18.78 1.13
C GLY A 805 -39.58 -19.99 1.49
N TYR A 806 -40.61 -20.21 0.66
CA TYR A 806 -41.49 -21.39 0.55
C TYR A 806 -41.54 -21.77 -0.96
N PRO A 807 -42.39 -22.71 -1.45
CA PRO A 807 -42.58 -22.88 -2.89
C PRO A 807 -42.83 -21.51 -3.54
N PRO A 808 -42.06 -21.12 -4.57
CA PRO A 808 -42.07 -19.76 -5.08
C PRO A 808 -43.43 -19.40 -5.67
N VAL A 809 -43.98 -18.26 -5.25
CA VAL A 809 -45.21 -17.69 -5.79
C VAL A 809 -44.86 -16.41 -6.53
N ALA A 810 -45.35 -16.30 -7.77
CA ALA A 810 -45.18 -15.14 -8.61
C ALA A 810 -46.56 -14.48 -8.83
N GLY A 811 -46.62 -13.17 -8.61
CA GLY A 811 -47.79 -12.33 -8.91
C GLY A 811 -47.43 -11.31 -9.98
N ASN A 812 -48.33 -11.09 -10.94
CA ASN A 812 -48.17 -10.02 -11.92
C ASN A 812 -48.78 -8.74 -11.39
N LEU A 813 -48.12 -7.61 -11.66
CA LEU A 813 -48.48 -6.29 -11.21
C LEU A 813 -48.25 -5.27 -12.33
N THR A 814 -49.30 -4.54 -12.70
CA THR A 814 -49.20 -3.39 -13.59
C THR A 814 -49.04 -2.13 -12.76
N VAL A 815 -47.92 -1.43 -12.90
CA VAL A 815 -47.63 -0.18 -12.19
C VAL A 815 -48.08 1.01 -13.04
N ALA A 816 -49.06 1.76 -12.55
CA ALA A 816 -49.72 2.84 -13.31
C ALA A 816 -49.03 4.21 -13.20
N GLY A 817 -47.92 4.33 -12.47
CA GLY A 817 -47.06 5.52 -12.45
C GLY A 817 -47.52 6.66 -11.55
N ARG A 818 -48.59 6.46 -10.76
CA ARG A 818 -49.02 7.41 -9.73
C ARG A 818 -49.52 6.66 -8.50
N GLY A 819 -48.86 6.89 -7.37
CA GLY A 819 -49.31 6.43 -6.07
C GLY A 819 -48.69 5.10 -5.63
N VAL A 820 -49.33 4.51 -4.63
CA VAL A 820 -48.89 3.30 -3.95
C VAL A 820 -49.73 2.13 -4.43
N ASP A 821 -49.14 1.24 -5.24
CA ASP A 821 -49.82 0.02 -5.67
C ASP A 821 -49.60 -1.06 -4.59
N ALA A 822 -50.69 -1.45 -3.92
CA ALA A 822 -50.68 -2.49 -2.90
C ALA A 822 -50.76 -3.88 -3.54
N HIS A 823 -49.78 -4.75 -3.30
CA HIS A 823 -49.72 -6.10 -3.87
C HIS A 823 -49.32 -7.14 -2.80
N ASP A 824 -50.31 -7.72 -2.12
CA ASP A 824 -50.07 -8.77 -1.13
C ASP A 824 -49.81 -10.14 -1.78
N ILE A 825 -48.89 -10.92 -1.21
CA ILE A 825 -48.52 -12.26 -1.70
C ILE A 825 -48.78 -13.30 -0.62
N GLU A 826 -49.57 -14.32 -0.96
CA GLU A 826 -49.87 -15.46 -0.07
C GLU A 826 -49.04 -16.69 -0.49
N LEU A 827 -48.25 -17.23 0.44
CA LEU A 827 -47.44 -18.43 0.26
C LEU A 827 -48.10 -19.63 0.95
N ALA A 828 -48.17 -20.77 0.25
CA ALA A 828 -48.72 -22.02 0.77
C ALA A 828 -47.84 -23.23 0.40
N HIS A 829 -47.88 -24.28 1.21
CA HIS A 829 -47.29 -25.58 0.88
C HIS A 829 -48.29 -26.48 0.14
N PRO A 830 -47.86 -27.39 -0.76
CA PRO A 830 -48.75 -28.38 -1.35
C PRO A 830 -49.20 -29.35 -0.24
N GLY A 831 -50.42 -29.17 0.26
CA GLY A 831 -51.03 -30.02 1.29
C GLY A 831 -51.58 -29.31 2.53
N GLU A 832 -51.55 -27.97 2.59
CA GLU A 832 -52.32 -27.16 3.56
C GLU A 832 -53.62 -26.61 2.97
#